data_AF-A0A0C1NZ94-F1
#
_entry.id   AF-A0A0C1NZ94-F1
#
_cell.length_a   1.000
_cell.length_b   1.000
_cell.length_c   1.000
_cell.angle_alpha   90.00
_cell.angle_beta   90.00
_cell.angle_gamma   90.00
#
_symmetry.space_group_name_H-M   'P 1'
#
loop_
_entity.id
_entity.type
_entity.pdbx_description
1 polymer ?
#
loop_
_entity_poly.entity_id
_entity_poly.type
_entity_poly.pdbx_seq_one_letter_code
_entity_poly.pdbx_strand_id
1 'polypeptide(L)'
;MKYRIAFSLVMIGIFIACATKTLPPVVFNIPTRHIDYLNEVKPLLDKRCAVCHSCYNSPCQLKLDSFEGADRGATKRAVYNGSRLRSMDPTRLFTDAQSTGEWRQKEFFSVTDSKVSGELNDSIMIEILSHKIKNPKSVGEYRSEANDLTCSENTDELAGYLEKHPNNGMPFGFPALKPEEFAIIAGWLVQGAKGPDATRQKVLITPKASDAVAIKQWETFLNLDDAKHAMTTRYLYEHLFLAHIKFGTQTNEYYELFRSKTPPGEPADLVATVRPYDDPGVPRTYYRFRKIHSTIVEKTHMVFTLDDAKMRRIKELFIQPEWLQTPHTVGYDAKMSANPFVAFEQIPPRARYQFLLDNVNYIIMTFIHGPVCKGQIALNVLNDHFWVMFVDPDHDLSVANPAFMKLHSDKLRMPIEAGSDMRVFNALTDKYKKDAVEFYKARQDYYTTHNYAGLGYEFIWKGNTAADAPLLTVYRHFDSASVHRGILGNLPKTMWVVDYPLLERIYYALVAGFDVYGTAGHQLALRLYMDQLRVEGESYFLDFMPASRRQEFMQSSYKGIDLKKIDYYSSALPTKISFVTDEPNREFIEYIVNRHIMPATNIAFDAVNYERGDVAYPGLPDQYETTNEYLKAFRAISKPGTPFFLLMNDHNIK
;
A
#
# COMPACT_ATOMS: atom_id res chain seq x y z
N MET A 1 4.91 66.32 28.30
CA MET A 1 5.42 66.12 26.92
C MET A 1 6.43 64.98 26.77
N LYS A 2 7.38 64.78 27.69
CA LYS A 2 8.40 63.71 27.57
C LYS A 2 7.85 62.25 27.56
N TYR A 3 6.77 61.98 28.27
CA TYR A 3 6.15 60.63 28.32
C TYR A 3 5.33 60.27 27.07
N ARG A 4 4.82 61.25 26.31
CA ARG A 4 4.08 60.99 25.06
C ARG A 4 5.02 60.62 23.91
N ILE A 5 6.23 61.18 23.89
CA ILE A 5 7.24 60.87 22.86
C ILE A 5 7.83 59.47 23.10
N ALA A 6 8.07 59.07 24.36
CA ALA A 6 8.53 57.73 24.71
C ALA A 6 7.50 56.65 24.34
N PHE A 7 6.21 56.89 24.58
CA PHE A 7 5.14 55.94 24.24
C PHE A 7 4.95 55.79 22.72
N SER A 8 5.07 56.89 21.97
CA SER A 8 5.04 56.85 20.50
C SER A 8 6.28 56.16 19.90
N LEU A 9 7.46 56.32 20.49
CA LEU A 9 8.67 55.61 20.05
C LEU A 9 8.65 54.11 20.37
N VAL A 10 8.04 53.71 21.49
CA VAL A 10 7.83 52.29 21.83
C VAL A 10 6.78 51.66 20.90
N MET A 11 5.69 52.37 20.59
CA MET A 11 4.71 51.90 19.60
C MET A 11 5.31 51.79 18.18
N ILE A 12 6.11 52.77 17.74
CA ILE A 12 6.83 52.70 16.46
C ILE A 12 7.87 51.57 16.46
N GLY A 13 8.56 51.32 17.59
CA GLY A 13 9.47 50.20 17.77
C GLY A 13 8.80 48.83 17.73
N ILE A 14 7.56 48.72 18.23
CA ILE A 14 6.74 47.51 18.16
C ILE A 14 6.20 47.28 16.73
N PHE A 15 5.91 48.34 15.97
CA PHE A 15 5.50 48.22 14.57
C PHE A 15 6.66 47.91 13.60
N ILE A 16 7.90 48.29 13.92
CA ILE A 16 9.09 47.96 13.10
C ILE A 16 9.59 46.52 13.36
N ALA A 17 9.26 45.92 14.51
CA ALA A 17 9.67 44.56 14.87
C ALA A 17 8.84 43.43 14.19
N CYS A 18 7.83 43.77 13.39
CA CYS A 18 7.06 42.82 12.58
C CYS A 18 7.30 42.99 11.07
N ALA A 19 8.49 43.45 10.67
CA ALA A 19 8.92 43.29 9.28
C ALA A 19 9.17 41.80 9.04
N THR A 20 8.24 41.12 8.36
CA THR A 20 8.44 39.77 7.87
C THR A 20 9.73 39.75 7.04
N LYS A 21 10.71 38.96 7.47
CA LYS A 21 11.94 38.74 6.70
C LYS A 21 11.57 37.89 5.49
N THR A 22 11.25 38.54 4.38
CA THR A 22 11.17 37.86 3.08
C THR A 22 12.55 37.27 2.74
N LEU A 23 12.59 36.04 2.22
CA LEU A 23 13.84 35.48 1.70
C LEU A 23 14.29 36.30 0.48
N PRO A 24 15.56 36.72 0.40
CA PRO A 24 16.06 37.40 -0.78
C PRO A 24 16.15 36.42 -1.96
N PRO A 25 15.76 36.82 -3.18
CA PRO A 25 15.82 35.95 -4.35
C PRO A 25 17.19 35.29 -4.52
N VAL A 26 17.20 34.03 -4.93
CA VAL A 26 18.43 33.27 -5.14
C VAL A 26 19.13 33.76 -6.41
N VAL A 27 20.40 34.17 -6.24
CA VAL A 27 21.31 34.53 -7.34
C VAL A 27 22.14 33.30 -7.73
N PHE A 28 22.22 33.02 -9.02
CA PHE A 28 23.08 31.96 -9.55
C PHE A 28 23.44 32.23 -11.02
N ASN A 29 24.50 31.58 -11.51
CA ASN A 29 24.89 31.69 -12.91
C ASN A 29 23.87 30.96 -13.78
N ILE A 30 23.13 31.71 -14.60
CA ILE A 30 22.14 31.14 -15.51
C ILE A 30 22.86 30.23 -16.54
N PRO A 31 22.42 28.97 -16.71
CA PRO A 31 22.83 28.18 -17.87
C PRO A 31 22.34 28.85 -19.15
N THR A 32 23.26 29.26 -20.03
CA THR A 32 22.93 29.93 -21.31
C THR A 32 22.31 29.00 -22.35
N ARG A 33 22.31 27.69 -22.09
CA ARG A 33 21.71 26.66 -22.95
C ARG A 33 20.33 26.26 -22.46
N HIS A 34 19.50 25.77 -23.36
CA HIS A 34 18.22 25.17 -23.01
C HIS A 34 18.41 23.94 -22.09
N ILE A 35 17.61 23.87 -21.02
CA ILE A 35 17.54 22.72 -20.12
C ILE A 35 16.26 21.94 -20.43
N ASP A 36 16.41 20.67 -20.80
CA ASP A 36 15.29 19.81 -21.16
C ASP A 36 14.72 19.05 -19.96
N TYR A 37 13.39 19.13 -19.77
CA TYR A 37 12.75 18.49 -18.62
C TYR A 37 12.93 16.96 -18.63
N LEU A 38 12.70 16.29 -19.77
CA LEU A 38 12.69 14.82 -19.82
C LEU A 38 14.10 14.24 -19.70
N ASN A 39 15.09 14.87 -20.33
CA ASN A 39 16.44 14.35 -20.42
C ASN A 39 17.35 14.78 -19.26
N GLU A 40 17.07 15.91 -18.61
CA GLU A 40 17.99 16.49 -17.62
C GLU A 40 17.35 16.68 -16.24
N VAL A 41 16.14 17.26 -16.18
CA VAL A 41 15.47 17.58 -14.91
C VAL A 41 14.86 16.34 -14.28
N LYS A 42 14.06 15.59 -15.05
CA LYS A 42 13.33 14.42 -14.58
C LYS A 42 14.27 13.35 -14.00
N PRO A 43 15.40 12.96 -14.64
CA PRO A 43 16.32 12.00 -14.05
C PRO A 43 16.92 12.46 -12.71
N LEU A 44 17.11 13.77 -12.54
CA LEU A 44 17.58 14.34 -11.29
C LEU A 44 16.50 14.31 -10.20
N LEU A 45 15.26 14.68 -10.54
CA LEU A 45 14.12 14.55 -9.63
C LEU A 45 13.88 13.09 -9.21
N ASP A 46 14.01 12.15 -10.14
CA ASP A 46 13.89 10.71 -9.86
C ASP A 46 14.95 10.25 -8.84
N LYS A 47 16.20 10.68 -9.02
CA LYS A 47 17.33 10.30 -8.19
C LYS A 47 17.31 10.94 -6.80
N ARG A 48 16.79 12.16 -6.67
CA ARG A 48 16.94 12.99 -5.46
C ARG A 48 15.65 13.29 -4.72
N CYS A 49 14.50 13.24 -5.39
CA CYS A 49 13.25 13.80 -4.88
C CYS A 49 12.09 12.79 -4.89
N ALA A 50 11.95 11.97 -5.93
CA ALA A 50 10.79 11.09 -6.13
C ALA A 50 10.62 10.06 -5.00
N VAL A 51 11.70 9.66 -4.31
CA VAL A 51 11.62 8.78 -3.13
C VAL A 51 10.71 9.34 -2.02
N CYS A 52 10.66 10.66 -1.86
CA CYS A 52 9.75 11.34 -0.93
C CYS A 52 8.50 11.89 -1.64
N HIS A 53 8.60 12.22 -2.93
CA HIS A 53 7.60 12.97 -3.70
C HIS A 53 6.92 12.14 -4.82
N SER A 54 6.32 10.98 -4.53
CA SER A 54 5.67 10.10 -5.54
C SER A 54 4.32 9.46 -5.11
N CYS A 55 3.98 9.42 -3.83
CA CYS A 55 2.80 8.69 -3.30
C CYS A 55 1.90 9.62 -2.46
N TYR A 56 0.82 9.09 -1.88
CA TYR A 56 -0.08 9.85 -0.98
C TYR A 56 0.64 10.44 0.24
N ASN A 57 1.79 9.88 0.60
CA ASN A 57 2.60 10.35 1.72
C ASN A 57 3.55 11.49 1.35
N SER A 58 3.50 11.97 0.12
CA SER A 58 4.37 13.05 -0.30
C SER A 58 4.06 14.32 0.50
N PRO A 59 5.08 14.96 1.11
CA PRO A 59 4.88 16.19 1.86
C PRO A 59 4.15 17.22 1.00
N CYS A 60 3.11 17.83 1.57
CA CYS A 60 2.28 18.83 0.89
C CYS A 60 1.60 18.32 -0.39
N GLN A 61 1.47 17.00 -0.54
CA GLN A 61 1.06 16.33 -1.78
C GLN A 61 1.92 16.69 -3.01
N LEU A 62 3.11 17.27 -2.83
CA LEU A 62 3.99 17.62 -3.94
C LEU A 62 4.53 16.34 -4.57
N LYS A 63 4.21 16.13 -5.85
CA LYS A 63 4.66 14.97 -6.63
C LYS A 63 5.72 15.41 -7.63
N LEU A 64 6.85 14.75 -7.66
CA LEU A 64 8.01 15.06 -8.52
C LEU A 64 8.42 13.86 -9.38
N ASP A 65 7.59 12.83 -9.43
CA ASP A 65 7.69 11.64 -10.28
C ASP A 65 7.17 11.88 -11.71
N SER A 66 6.61 13.04 -12.00
CA SER A 66 6.11 13.43 -13.33
C SER A 66 6.10 14.95 -13.51
N PHE A 67 6.01 15.42 -14.76
CA PHE A 67 5.92 16.86 -15.04
C PHE A 67 4.62 17.43 -14.47
N GLU A 68 3.52 16.74 -14.69
CA GLU A 68 2.18 17.12 -14.25
C GLU A 68 2.10 17.20 -12.72
N GLY A 69 2.85 16.34 -12.00
CA GLY A 69 3.00 16.43 -10.56
C GLY A 69 3.74 17.71 -10.13
N ALA A 70 4.84 18.03 -10.80
CA ALA A 70 5.65 19.21 -10.50
C ALA A 70 4.89 20.51 -10.80
N ASP A 71 4.18 20.55 -11.92
CA ASP A 71 3.37 21.69 -12.38
C ASP A 71 2.10 21.89 -11.53
N ARG A 72 1.47 20.79 -11.10
CA ARG A 72 0.41 20.82 -10.07
C ARG A 72 0.90 21.52 -8.80
N GLY A 73 2.15 21.29 -8.39
CA GLY A 73 2.74 21.91 -7.22
C GLY A 73 2.26 21.27 -5.90
N ALA A 74 2.13 22.10 -4.86
CA ALA A 74 1.88 21.66 -3.49
C ALA A 74 0.55 22.19 -2.95
N THR A 75 0.07 21.63 -1.84
CA THR A 75 -1.11 22.12 -1.11
C THR A 75 -0.90 22.00 0.39
N LYS A 76 -1.59 22.85 1.15
CA LYS A 76 -1.67 22.80 2.63
C LYS A 76 -2.61 21.69 3.11
N ARG A 77 -3.42 21.10 2.23
CA ARG A 77 -4.36 20.03 2.57
C ARG A 77 -3.61 18.72 2.79
N ALA A 78 -3.52 18.25 4.03
CA ALA A 78 -2.96 16.93 4.33
C ALA A 78 -3.90 15.81 3.87
N VAL A 79 -3.37 14.76 3.21
CA VAL A 79 -4.13 13.54 2.83
C VAL A 79 -4.31 12.64 4.05
N TYR A 80 -3.21 12.29 4.72
CA TYR A 80 -3.22 11.56 5.98
C TYR A 80 -3.52 12.52 7.13
N ASN A 81 -4.78 12.55 7.56
CA ASN A 81 -5.22 13.38 8.68
C ASN A 81 -6.16 12.56 9.59
N GLY A 82 -5.60 12.02 10.68
CA GLY A 82 -6.33 11.21 11.65
C GLY A 82 -7.32 11.98 12.53
N SER A 83 -7.41 13.31 12.43
CA SER A 83 -8.37 14.15 13.15
C SER A 83 -9.48 14.72 12.26
N ARG A 84 -9.52 14.35 10.97
CA ARG A 84 -10.47 14.90 10.00
C ARG A 84 -11.92 14.50 10.31
N LEU A 85 -12.81 15.48 10.47
CA LEU A 85 -14.23 15.26 10.83
C LEU A 85 -15.18 15.09 9.63
N ARG A 86 -14.77 15.52 8.44
CA ARG A 86 -15.53 15.38 7.18
C ARG A 86 -14.61 14.87 6.10
N SER A 87 -15.10 14.05 5.18
CA SER A 87 -14.31 13.64 4.02
C SER A 87 -13.83 14.87 3.22
N MET A 88 -12.74 14.69 2.48
CA MET A 88 -12.25 15.69 1.55
C MET A 88 -12.35 15.18 0.13
N ASP A 89 -12.51 16.08 -0.84
CA ASP A 89 -12.46 15.69 -2.24
C ASP A 89 -11.11 15.03 -2.59
N PRO A 90 -11.11 13.91 -3.33
CA PRO A 90 -9.88 13.29 -3.82
C PRO A 90 -9.03 14.23 -4.68
N THR A 91 -7.71 13.99 -4.62
CA THR A 91 -6.64 14.79 -5.25
C THR A 91 -5.59 13.91 -5.92
N ARG A 92 -6.01 12.77 -6.46
CA ARG A 92 -5.19 11.80 -7.18
C ARG A 92 -4.75 12.40 -8.52
N LEU A 93 -3.43 12.45 -8.73
CA LEU A 93 -2.85 12.93 -9.97
C LEU A 93 -3.39 12.09 -11.15
N PHE A 94 -3.58 12.72 -12.31
CA PHE A 94 -4.16 12.13 -13.53
C PHE A 94 -5.62 11.68 -13.42
N THR A 95 -6.28 11.85 -12.27
CA THR A 95 -7.61 11.32 -12.02
C THR A 95 -8.60 12.41 -11.66
N ASP A 96 -8.32 13.18 -10.60
CA ASP A 96 -9.30 14.11 -10.04
C ASP A 96 -9.25 15.52 -10.63
N ALA A 97 -8.25 15.79 -11.48
CA ALA A 97 -8.15 16.98 -12.34
C ALA A 97 -7.17 16.71 -13.50
N GLN A 98 -7.37 17.39 -14.62
CA GLN A 98 -6.66 17.20 -15.89
C GLN A 98 -5.82 18.40 -16.30
N SER A 99 -5.94 19.54 -15.60
CA SER A 99 -5.18 20.76 -15.91
C SER A 99 -4.68 21.47 -14.66
N THR A 100 -3.62 22.27 -14.83
CA THR A 100 -3.03 23.11 -13.78
C THR A 100 -4.07 24.08 -13.20
N GLY A 101 -4.93 24.64 -14.05
CA GLY A 101 -6.02 25.52 -13.63
C GLY A 101 -7.02 24.83 -12.71
N GLU A 102 -7.44 23.59 -13.03
CA GLU A 102 -8.29 22.78 -12.15
C GLU A 102 -7.60 22.46 -10.82
N TRP A 103 -6.28 22.22 -10.82
CA TRP A 103 -5.53 22.05 -9.58
C TRP A 103 -5.48 23.32 -8.72
N ARG A 104 -5.36 24.51 -9.33
CA ARG A 104 -5.46 25.78 -8.59
C ARG A 104 -6.83 25.94 -7.92
N GLN A 105 -7.92 25.53 -8.58
CA GLN A 105 -9.26 25.51 -7.97
C GLN A 105 -9.38 24.54 -6.78
N LYS A 106 -8.53 23.50 -6.74
CA LYS A 106 -8.42 22.56 -5.61
C LYS A 106 -7.41 23.01 -4.53
N GLU A 107 -7.02 24.28 -4.51
CA GLU A 107 -6.10 24.89 -3.53
C GLU A 107 -4.67 24.33 -3.60
N PHE A 108 -4.22 23.95 -4.80
CA PHE A 108 -2.80 23.74 -5.05
C PHE A 108 -2.13 25.04 -5.50
N PHE A 109 -0.89 25.27 -5.07
CA PHE A 109 -0.06 26.41 -5.44
C PHE A 109 1.26 25.95 -6.09
N SER A 110 1.83 26.79 -6.94
CA SER A 110 3.08 26.49 -7.62
C SER A 110 4.25 26.49 -6.65
N VAL A 111 5.19 25.57 -6.85
CA VAL A 111 6.50 25.56 -6.17
C VAL A 111 7.63 26.00 -7.09
N THR A 112 7.33 26.23 -8.37
CA THR A 112 8.29 26.56 -9.43
C THR A 112 8.16 27.99 -9.96
N ASP A 113 7.02 28.64 -9.70
CA ASP A 113 6.76 30.00 -10.19
C ASP A 113 7.66 31.01 -9.47
N SER A 114 8.13 31.99 -10.22
CA SER A 114 8.97 33.09 -9.76
C SER A 114 8.31 34.42 -10.10
N LYS A 115 8.30 35.36 -9.15
CA LYS A 115 7.83 36.74 -9.35
C LYS A 115 8.96 37.63 -9.90
N VAL A 116 10.20 37.19 -9.78
CA VAL A 116 11.39 37.86 -10.32
C VAL A 116 11.83 37.23 -11.65
N SER A 117 12.67 37.96 -12.40
CA SER A 117 13.19 37.54 -13.71
C SER A 117 14.69 37.83 -13.83
N GLY A 118 15.31 37.38 -14.92
CA GLY A 118 16.76 37.52 -15.12
C GLY A 118 17.55 36.46 -14.35
N GLU A 119 18.66 36.87 -13.71
CA GLU A 119 19.56 35.99 -12.93
C GLU A 119 19.07 35.70 -11.51
N LEU A 120 17.78 35.97 -11.25
CA LEU A 120 17.13 35.82 -9.96
C LEU A 120 15.98 34.84 -10.08
N ASN A 121 15.73 34.08 -9.01
CA ASN A 121 14.54 33.25 -8.87
C ASN A 121 14.13 33.21 -7.39
N ASP A 122 12.84 33.39 -7.12
CA ASP A 122 12.25 33.38 -5.76
C ASP A 122 11.21 32.26 -5.58
N SER A 123 11.25 31.23 -6.44
CA SER A 123 10.38 30.06 -6.29
C SER A 123 10.69 29.28 -5.01
N ILE A 124 9.65 28.67 -4.41
CA ILE A 124 9.81 27.84 -3.21
C ILE A 124 10.86 26.75 -3.41
N MET A 125 10.88 26.13 -4.60
CA MET A 125 11.84 25.09 -4.94
C MET A 125 13.29 25.59 -4.91
N ILE A 126 13.59 26.74 -5.54
CA ILE A 126 14.99 27.20 -5.56
C ILE A 126 15.46 27.66 -4.18
N GLU A 127 14.57 28.30 -3.41
CA GLU A 127 14.88 28.81 -2.07
C GLU A 127 15.25 27.68 -1.12
N ILE A 128 14.46 26.61 -1.08
CA ILE A 128 14.71 25.48 -0.16
C ILE A 128 15.94 24.64 -0.56
N LEU A 129 16.26 24.58 -1.86
CA LEU A 129 17.50 23.95 -2.35
C LEU A 129 18.74 24.80 -2.03
N SER A 130 18.65 26.11 -2.26
CA SER A 130 19.71 27.09 -1.93
C SER A 130 19.98 27.12 -0.42
N HIS A 131 18.92 27.04 0.39
CA HIS A 131 19.04 26.96 1.84
C HIS A 131 19.83 25.73 2.30
N LYS A 132 19.64 24.57 1.67
CA LYS A 132 20.42 23.35 1.99
C LYS A 132 21.89 23.49 1.63
N ILE A 133 22.22 24.19 0.55
CA ILE A 133 23.62 24.46 0.18
C ILE A 133 24.28 25.38 1.22
N LYS A 134 23.57 26.42 1.69
CA LYS A 134 24.07 27.35 2.71
C LYS A 134 24.13 26.72 4.11
N ASN A 135 23.25 25.76 4.39
CA ASN A 135 23.13 25.05 5.67
C ASN A 135 23.23 23.53 5.46
N PRO A 136 24.42 23.00 5.08
CA PRO A 136 24.56 21.63 4.61
C PRO A 136 24.43 20.58 5.74
N LYS A 137 24.65 20.97 6.99
CA LYS A 137 24.60 20.07 8.14
C LYS A 137 23.22 19.41 8.25
N SER A 138 23.19 18.08 8.29
CA SER A 138 22.01 17.32 8.69
C SER A 138 22.18 16.90 10.14
N VAL A 139 21.50 17.56 11.08
CA VAL A 139 21.58 17.26 12.52
C VAL A 139 20.16 17.06 13.04
N GLY A 140 19.89 15.88 13.61
CA GLY A 140 18.59 15.51 14.17
C GLY A 140 17.96 14.30 13.47
N GLU A 141 16.71 14.02 13.81
CA GLU A 141 15.91 12.99 13.16
C GLU A 141 15.13 13.59 11.99
N TYR A 142 15.31 13.01 10.80
CA TYR A 142 14.62 13.44 9.60
C TYR A 142 13.54 12.43 9.24
N ARG A 143 12.28 12.84 9.43
CA ARG A 143 11.09 12.04 9.08
C ARG A 143 10.26 12.84 8.08
N SER A 144 9.94 12.26 6.92
CA SER A 144 9.11 12.92 5.90
C SER A 144 7.67 13.19 6.37
N GLU A 145 7.29 12.66 7.53
CA GLU A 145 5.96 12.77 8.14
C GLU A 145 6.01 13.45 9.51
N ALA A 146 7.07 14.23 9.77
CA ALA A 146 7.16 14.99 11.01
C ALA A 146 6.00 16.00 11.12
N ASN A 147 5.46 16.16 12.33
CA ASN A 147 4.30 17.01 12.59
C ASN A 147 4.58 18.51 12.46
N ASP A 148 5.86 18.92 12.38
CA ASP A 148 6.31 20.30 12.25
C ASP A 148 6.58 20.73 10.80
N LEU A 149 6.36 19.84 9.82
CA LEU A 149 6.52 20.17 8.41
C LEU A 149 5.48 21.20 7.96
N THR A 150 5.94 22.33 7.42
CA THR A 150 5.06 23.39 6.91
C THR A 150 5.01 23.40 5.39
N CYS A 151 3.80 23.36 4.84
CA CYS A 151 3.55 23.51 3.41
C CYS A 151 3.49 24.99 3.05
N SER A 152 4.68 25.58 2.90
CA SER A 152 4.85 27.01 2.62
C SER A 152 4.36 27.37 1.23
N GLU A 153 3.38 28.26 1.14
CA GLU A 153 2.78 28.72 -0.12
C GLU A 153 3.54 29.88 -0.75
N ASN A 154 4.30 30.62 0.05
CA ASN A 154 5.04 31.80 -0.37
C ASN A 154 6.36 31.92 0.42
N THR A 155 7.20 32.87 -0.01
CA THR A 155 8.54 33.08 0.56
C THR A 155 8.50 33.57 2.01
N ASP A 156 7.43 34.25 2.45
CA ASP A 156 7.26 34.68 3.85
C ASP A 156 7.04 33.48 4.78
N GLU A 157 6.14 32.57 4.40
CA GLU A 157 5.89 31.33 5.14
C GLU A 157 7.15 30.45 5.18
N LEU A 158 7.86 30.35 4.05
CA LEU A 158 9.11 29.58 3.97
C LEU A 158 10.20 30.19 4.85
N ALA A 159 10.33 31.51 4.89
CA ALA A 159 11.29 32.19 5.76
C ALA A 159 11.05 31.85 7.23
N GLY A 160 9.78 31.93 7.67
CA GLY A 160 9.40 31.61 9.05
C GLY A 160 9.64 30.13 9.40
N TYR A 161 9.45 29.22 8.45
CA TYR A 161 9.79 27.81 8.63
C TYR A 161 11.29 27.59 8.77
N LEU A 162 12.10 28.16 7.86
CA LEU A 162 13.56 27.98 7.86
C LEU A 162 14.27 28.70 9.01
N GLU A 163 13.69 29.77 9.56
CA GLU A 163 14.18 30.40 10.79
C GLU A 163 14.05 29.47 12.01
N LYS A 164 12.91 28.77 12.12
CA LYS A 164 12.67 27.78 13.18
C LYS A 164 13.48 26.50 12.95
N HIS A 165 13.71 26.14 11.69
CA HIS A 165 14.36 24.91 11.29
C HIS A 165 15.54 25.17 10.34
N PRO A 166 16.67 25.73 10.84
CA PRO A 166 17.78 26.18 10.01
C PRO A 166 18.46 25.07 9.20
N ASN A 167 18.31 23.79 9.59
CA ASN A 167 18.88 22.64 8.89
C ASN A 167 17.88 21.91 7.96
N ASN A 168 16.66 22.44 7.77
CA ASN A 168 15.57 21.78 7.02
C ASN A 168 15.49 22.21 5.54
N GLY A 169 16.65 22.33 4.88
CA GLY A 169 16.71 22.47 3.42
C GLY A 169 16.50 21.13 2.70
N MET A 170 16.27 21.18 1.38
CA MET A 170 16.11 20.00 0.54
C MET A 170 17.40 19.67 -0.24
N PRO A 171 17.75 18.38 -0.46
CA PRO A 171 17.04 17.18 -0.03
C PRO A 171 17.02 16.97 1.50
N PHE A 172 15.83 16.75 2.05
CA PHE A 172 15.58 16.73 3.50
C PHE A 172 16.30 15.56 4.19
N GLY A 173 17.19 15.86 5.14
CA GLY A 173 17.99 14.85 5.85
C GLY A 173 19.17 14.27 5.05
N PHE A 174 19.29 14.60 3.76
CA PHE A 174 20.37 14.14 2.88
C PHE A 174 21.38 15.26 2.57
N PRO A 175 22.53 14.96 1.97
CA PRO A 175 23.44 15.99 1.48
C PRO A 175 22.78 16.92 0.44
N ALA A 176 23.31 18.15 0.34
CA ALA A 176 22.90 19.09 -0.70
C ALA A 176 23.12 18.52 -2.11
N LEU A 177 22.38 19.05 -3.09
CA LEU A 177 22.66 18.78 -4.50
C LEU A 177 24.07 19.22 -4.85
N LYS A 178 24.71 18.47 -5.76
CA LYS A 178 25.99 18.91 -6.32
C LYS A 178 25.80 20.22 -7.11
N PRO A 179 26.84 21.06 -7.26
CA PRO A 179 26.72 22.32 -7.99
C PRO A 179 26.13 22.18 -9.40
N GLU A 180 26.52 21.14 -10.13
CA GLU A 180 26.00 20.83 -11.46
C GLU A 180 24.53 20.37 -11.44
N GLU A 181 24.13 19.59 -10.43
CA GLU A 181 22.75 19.16 -10.23
C GLU A 181 21.85 20.37 -9.89
N PHE A 182 22.32 21.25 -9.00
CA PHE A 182 21.64 22.49 -8.65
C PHE A 182 21.47 23.41 -9.87
N ALA A 183 22.52 23.59 -10.68
CA ALA A 183 22.48 24.43 -11.88
C ALA A 183 21.45 23.97 -12.91
N ILE A 184 21.23 22.65 -13.06
CA ILE A 184 20.19 22.09 -13.94
C ILE A 184 18.80 22.52 -13.46
N ILE A 185 18.46 22.32 -12.19
CA ILE A 185 17.16 22.72 -11.64
C ILE A 185 16.99 24.23 -11.71
N ALA A 186 17.99 25.00 -11.29
CA ALA A 186 17.96 26.45 -11.29
C ALA A 186 17.76 27.02 -12.71
N GLY A 187 18.48 26.49 -13.70
CA GLY A 187 18.31 26.87 -15.11
C GLY A 187 16.94 26.53 -15.65
N TRP A 188 16.40 25.34 -15.34
CA TRP A 188 15.04 24.96 -15.71
C TRP A 188 13.99 25.90 -15.14
N LEU A 189 14.11 26.29 -13.86
CA LEU A 189 13.19 27.22 -13.21
C LEU A 189 13.21 28.62 -13.85
N VAL A 190 14.40 29.19 -14.13
CA VAL A 190 14.51 30.50 -14.81
C VAL A 190 14.04 30.45 -16.27
N GLN A 191 14.13 29.29 -16.92
CA GLN A 191 13.54 29.06 -18.26
C GLN A 191 12.02 28.84 -18.24
N GLY A 192 11.38 29.02 -17.08
CA GLY A 192 9.93 28.95 -16.89
C GLY A 192 9.41 27.55 -16.57
N ALA A 193 10.27 26.66 -16.08
CA ALA A 193 9.92 25.31 -15.62
C ALA A 193 9.10 24.49 -16.62
N LYS A 194 9.38 24.64 -17.93
CA LYS A 194 8.56 24.03 -18.99
C LYS A 194 8.71 22.52 -19.02
N GLY A 195 7.61 21.84 -19.30
CA GLY A 195 7.55 20.39 -19.53
C GLY A 195 7.78 19.99 -20.99
N PRO A 196 7.57 18.71 -21.32
CA PRO A 196 7.61 18.26 -22.71
C PRO A 196 6.55 18.97 -23.56
N ASP A 197 6.87 19.23 -24.83
CA ASP A 197 5.89 19.70 -25.81
C ASP A 197 4.83 18.64 -26.12
N ALA A 198 3.74 19.04 -26.78
CA ALA A 198 2.60 18.16 -27.07
C ALA A 198 3.00 16.89 -27.87
N THR A 199 4.00 16.98 -28.74
CA THR A 199 4.48 15.84 -29.54
C THR A 199 5.17 14.84 -28.63
N ARG A 200 6.07 15.30 -27.77
CA ARG A 200 6.78 14.45 -26.79
C ARG A 200 5.82 13.90 -25.74
N GLN A 201 4.87 14.68 -25.28
CA GLN A 201 3.82 14.22 -24.37
C GLN A 201 3.01 13.08 -24.99
N LYS A 202 2.63 13.21 -26.27
CA LYS A 202 1.93 12.15 -27.00
C LYS A 202 2.76 10.86 -27.05
N VAL A 203 4.07 10.95 -27.28
CA VAL A 203 4.97 9.78 -27.27
C VAL A 203 5.04 9.14 -25.89
N LEU A 204 5.09 9.92 -24.80
CA LEU A 204 5.15 9.39 -23.42
C LEU A 204 3.93 8.53 -23.08
N ILE A 205 2.74 8.97 -23.45
CA ILE A 205 1.47 8.31 -23.09
C ILE A 205 1.05 7.22 -24.09
N THR A 206 1.65 7.19 -25.29
CA THR A 206 1.32 6.19 -26.31
C THR A 206 1.95 4.83 -25.94
N PRO A 207 1.17 3.74 -25.87
CA PRO A 207 1.69 2.39 -25.69
C PRO A 207 2.58 1.96 -26.86
N LYS A 208 3.58 1.12 -26.60
CA LYS A 208 4.33 0.44 -27.67
C LYS A 208 3.42 -0.49 -28.47
N ALA A 209 3.79 -0.74 -29.72
CA ALA A 209 2.95 -1.48 -30.67
C ALA A 209 2.52 -2.86 -30.17
N SER A 210 3.41 -3.64 -29.54
CA SER A 210 3.06 -4.95 -28.98
C SER A 210 2.07 -4.85 -27.82
N ASP A 211 2.20 -3.84 -26.97
CA ASP A 211 1.27 -3.61 -25.86
C ASP A 211 -0.08 -3.10 -26.36
N ALA A 212 -0.09 -2.27 -27.41
CA ALA A 212 -1.34 -1.82 -28.02
C ALA A 212 -2.19 -3.00 -28.54
N VAL A 213 -1.55 -4.05 -29.06
CA VAL A 213 -2.23 -5.30 -29.45
C VAL A 213 -2.80 -6.03 -28.23
N ALA A 214 -2.00 -6.17 -27.17
CA ALA A 214 -2.44 -6.81 -25.92
C ALA A 214 -3.59 -6.04 -25.24
N ILE A 215 -3.49 -4.71 -25.18
CA ILE A 215 -4.54 -3.81 -24.67
C ILE A 215 -5.84 -4.07 -25.43
N LYS A 216 -5.81 -4.10 -26.77
CA LYS A 216 -7.01 -4.36 -27.57
C LYS A 216 -7.63 -5.72 -27.26
N GLN A 217 -6.83 -6.77 -27.09
CA GLN A 217 -7.31 -8.10 -26.72
C GLN A 217 -8.00 -8.10 -25.35
N TRP A 218 -7.38 -7.46 -24.36
CA TRP A 218 -7.95 -7.37 -23.01
C TRP A 218 -9.19 -6.47 -22.95
N GLU A 219 -9.16 -5.28 -23.55
CA GLU A 219 -10.33 -4.40 -23.63
C GLU A 219 -11.50 -5.09 -24.36
N THR A 220 -11.24 -5.90 -25.38
CA THR A 220 -12.30 -6.68 -26.04
C THR A 220 -12.94 -7.67 -25.08
N PHE A 221 -12.14 -8.42 -24.31
CA PHE A 221 -12.65 -9.39 -23.34
C PHE A 221 -13.41 -8.72 -22.18
N LEU A 222 -12.84 -7.65 -21.62
CA LEU A 222 -13.39 -6.99 -20.44
C LEU A 222 -14.71 -6.26 -20.74
N ASN A 223 -14.95 -5.87 -22.01
CA ASN A 223 -16.11 -5.08 -22.42
C ASN A 223 -17.17 -5.87 -23.20
N LEU A 224 -17.18 -7.21 -23.11
CA LEU A 224 -18.27 -8.03 -23.65
C LEU A 224 -19.59 -7.73 -22.93
N ASP A 225 -20.70 -7.77 -23.69
CA ASP A 225 -22.01 -7.24 -23.27
C ASP A 225 -22.81 -8.17 -22.35
N ASP A 226 -22.50 -9.47 -22.30
CA ASP A 226 -23.28 -10.39 -21.49
C ASP A 226 -23.01 -10.24 -19.99
N ALA A 227 -24.01 -10.58 -19.18
CA ALA A 227 -23.95 -10.41 -17.74
C ALA A 227 -22.81 -11.19 -17.07
N LYS A 228 -22.41 -12.33 -17.62
CA LYS A 228 -21.34 -13.17 -17.06
C LYS A 228 -20.00 -12.46 -17.19
N HIS A 229 -19.70 -11.93 -18.37
CA HIS A 229 -18.50 -11.12 -18.59
C HIS A 229 -18.58 -9.79 -17.83
N ALA A 230 -19.72 -9.11 -17.82
CA ALA A 230 -19.88 -7.85 -17.08
C ALA A 230 -19.58 -8.01 -15.57
N MET A 231 -20.14 -9.04 -14.92
CA MET A 231 -19.89 -9.30 -13.50
C MET A 231 -18.47 -9.80 -13.23
N THR A 232 -17.89 -10.58 -14.15
CA THR A 232 -16.49 -11.00 -14.08
C THR A 232 -15.56 -9.78 -14.16
N THR A 233 -15.75 -8.90 -15.14
CA THR A 233 -14.94 -7.71 -15.31
C THR A 233 -15.06 -6.76 -14.12
N ARG A 234 -16.28 -6.57 -13.60
CA ARG A 234 -16.48 -5.78 -12.37
C ARG A 234 -15.65 -6.37 -11.22
N TYR A 235 -15.72 -7.68 -11.00
CA TYR A 235 -14.93 -8.36 -9.98
C TYR A 235 -13.42 -8.15 -10.17
N LEU A 236 -12.92 -8.31 -11.40
CA LEU A 236 -11.51 -8.10 -11.72
C LEU A 236 -11.08 -6.65 -11.49
N TYR A 237 -11.87 -5.67 -11.92
CA TYR A 237 -11.55 -4.26 -11.71
C TYR A 237 -11.50 -3.89 -10.23
N GLU A 238 -12.48 -4.34 -9.44
CA GLU A 238 -12.51 -4.10 -8.00
C GLU A 238 -11.29 -4.71 -7.29
N HIS A 239 -10.66 -5.73 -7.86
CA HIS A 239 -9.44 -6.35 -7.34
C HIS A 239 -8.12 -5.84 -7.96
N LEU A 240 -8.18 -5.09 -9.07
CA LEU A 240 -6.99 -4.72 -9.85
C LEU A 240 -6.81 -3.21 -10.04
N PHE A 241 -7.69 -2.36 -9.50
CA PHE A 241 -7.64 -0.90 -9.72
C PHE A 241 -6.37 -0.22 -9.20
N LEU A 242 -5.62 -0.86 -8.29
CA LEU A 242 -4.31 -0.39 -7.81
C LEU A 242 -3.12 -1.08 -8.49
N ALA A 243 -3.36 -2.04 -9.38
CA ALA A 243 -2.30 -2.78 -10.04
C ALA A 243 -1.52 -1.91 -11.03
N HIS A 244 -0.21 -2.11 -11.06
CA HIS A 244 0.61 -1.80 -12.22
C HIS A 244 0.52 -2.98 -13.19
N ILE A 245 -0.33 -2.86 -14.20
CA ILE A 245 -0.57 -3.91 -15.18
C ILE A 245 0.63 -4.04 -16.11
N LYS A 246 1.16 -5.26 -16.26
CA LYS A 246 2.17 -5.60 -17.25
C LYS A 246 1.61 -6.61 -18.24
N PHE A 247 1.66 -6.33 -19.53
CA PHE A 247 1.26 -7.31 -20.54
C PHE A 247 2.38 -8.33 -20.79
N GLY A 248 2.03 -9.51 -21.29
CA GLY A 248 2.97 -10.59 -21.64
C GLY A 248 3.91 -10.31 -22.81
N THR A 249 4.18 -9.04 -23.11
CA THR A 249 5.07 -8.61 -24.19
C THR A 249 6.50 -8.42 -23.67
N GLN A 250 7.44 -8.14 -24.57
CA GLN A 250 8.83 -7.86 -24.23
C GLN A 250 9.06 -6.42 -23.75
N THR A 251 8.01 -5.61 -23.63
CA THR A 251 8.14 -4.24 -23.16
C THR A 251 8.34 -4.23 -21.64
N ASN A 252 8.85 -3.10 -21.15
CA ASN A 252 8.87 -2.78 -19.73
C ASN A 252 7.96 -1.59 -19.44
N GLU A 253 6.81 -1.55 -20.10
CA GLU A 253 5.77 -0.54 -19.87
C GLU A 253 4.72 -1.10 -18.91
N TYR A 254 4.15 -0.21 -18.10
CA TYR A 254 3.14 -0.54 -17.10
C TYR A 254 1.91 0.32 -17.31
N TYR A 255 0.75 -0.19 -16.93
CA TYR A 255 -0.54 0.40 -17.23
C TYR A 255 -1.44 0.39 -16.00
N GLU A 256 -2.40 1.31 -15.96
CA GLU A 256 -3.50 1.30 -15.00
C GLU A 256 -4.77 0.85 -15.70
N LEU A 257 -5.55 0.00 -15.03
CA LEU A 257 -6.92 -0.35 -15.44
C LEU A 257 -7.90 0.67 -14.85
N PHE A 258 -8.71 1.30 -15.70
CA PHE A 258 -9.69 2.30 -15.26
C PHE A 258 -11.04 2.15 -15.96
N ARG A 259 -12.09 2.74 -15.38
CA ARG A 259 -13.42 2.84 -15.98
C ARG A 259 -13.53 4.10 -16.84
N SER A 260 -14.12 3.98 -18.01
CA SER A 260 -14.31 5.05 -18.98
C SER A 260 -15.76 5.20 -19.40
N LYS A 261 -16.20 6.42 -19.70
CA LYS A 261 -17.50 6.71 -20.31
C LYS A 261 -17.55 6.34 -21.80
N THR A 262 -16.39 6.32 -22.47
CA THR A 262 -16.26 6.08 -23.91
C THR A 262 -15.66 4.70 -24.21
N PRO A 263 -16.09 4.03 -25.29
CA PRO A 263 -15.58 2.71 -25.67
C PRO A 263 -14.14 2.74 -26.19
N PRO A 264 -13.47 1.57 -26.26
CA PRO A 264 -12.24 1.40 -27.03
C PRO A 264 -12.37 1.94 -28.47
N GLY A 265 -11.37 2.66 -28.94
CA GLY A 265 -11.37 3.33 -30.25
C GLY A 265 -11.70 4.83 -30.21
N GLU A 266 -12.29 5.31 -29.12
CA GLU A 266 -12.53 6.74 -28.86
C GLU A 266 -11.53 7.30 -27.82
N PRO A 267 -11.32 8.63 -27.77
CA PRO A 267 -10.59 9.26 -26.67
C PRO A 267 -11.16 8.84 -25.32
N ALA A 268 -10.30 8.39 -24.41
CA ALA A 268 -10.73 7.92 -23.10
C ALA A 268 -11.29 9.06 -22.25
N ASP A 269 -12.51 8.89 -21.73
CA ASP A 269 -13.13 9.77 -20.75
C ASP A 269 -13.21 9.03 -19.41
N LEU A 270 -12.40 9.42 -18.43
CA LEU A 270 -12.22 8.72 -17.15
C LEU A 270 -13.44 8.88 -16.22
N VAL A 271 -13.82 7.79 -15.56
CA VAL A 271 -14.77 7.78 -14.44
C VAL A 271 -13.98 7.74 -13.13
N ALA A 272 -13.94 8.86 -12.42
CA ALA A 272 -13.10 9.07 -11.23
C ALA A 272 -13.86 8.88 -9.91
N THR A 273 -14.38 7.68 -9.65
CA THR A 273 -15.01 7.38 -8.36
C THR A 273 -13.98 7.29 -7.22
N VAL A 274 -14.45 7.43 -5.96
CA VAL A 274 -13.59 7.28 -4.77
C VAL A 274 -13.16 5.83 -4.65
N ARG A 275 -14.13 4.90 -4.68
CA ARG A 275 -13.93 3.45 -4.59
C ARG A 275 -14.20 2.79 -5.94
N PRO A 276 -13.58 1.63 -6.24
CA PRO A 276 -13.84 0.93 -7.50
C PRO A 276 -15.28 0.40 -7.60
N TYR A 277 -15.95 0.15 -6.48
CA TYR A 277 -17.32 -0.34 -6.43
C TYR A 277 -18.39 0.76 -6.31
N ASP A 278 -17.99 2.04 -6.24
CA ASP A 278 -18.97 3.14 -6.22
C ASP A 278 -19.67 3.24 -7.60
N ASP A 279 -20.91 3.74 -7.58
CA ASP A 279 -21.71 4.01 -8.77
C ASP A 279 -20.92 4.91 -9.75
N PRO A 280 -20.69 4.45 -11.00
CA PRO A 280 -19.95 5.23 -11.97
C PRO A 280 -20.69 6.49 -12.46
N GLY A 281 -21.98 6.64 -12.15
CA GLY A 281 -22.80 7.78 -12.54
C GLY A 281 -23.11 7.83 -14.04
N VAL A 282 -22.90 6.74 -14.76
CA VAL A 282 -23.18 6.62 -16.19
C VAL A 282 -23.90 5.30 -16.50
N PRO A 283 -24.75 5.25 -17.54
CA PRO A 283 -25.51 4.03 -17.88
C PRO A 283 -24.63 2.83 -18.21
N ARG A 284 -23.45 3.06 -18.79
CA ARG A 284 -22.50 2.04 -19.16
C ARG A 284 -21.08 2.55 -18.96
N THR A 285 -20.23 1.68 -18.42
CA THR A 285 -18.79 1.90 -18.31
C THR A 285 -18.02 0.94 -19.19
N TYR A 286 -16.87 1.39 -19.68
CA TYR A 286 -15.90 0.57 -20.38
C TYR A 286 -14.62 0.47 -19.56
N TYR A 287 -14.03 -0.71 -19.51
CA TYR A 287 -12.78 -0.97 -18.82
C TYR A 287 -11.63 -0.83 -19.80
N ARG A 288 -10.73 0.11 -19.52
CA ARG A 288 -9.67 0.54 -20.44
C ARG A 288 -8.33 0.66 -19.74
N PHE A 289 -7.26 0.69 -20.53
CA PHE A 289 -5.89 0.82 -20.01
C PHE A 289 -5.24 2.14 -20.40
N ARG A 290 -4.50 2.75 -19.48
CA ARG A 290 -3.63 3.90 -19.77
C ARG A 290 -2.22 3.61 -19.31
N LYS A 291 -1.23 4.07 -20.08
CA LYS A 291 0.19 3.90 -19.77
C LYS A 291 0.54 4.76 -18.55
N ILE A 292 1.29 4.17 -17.61
CA ILE A 292 1.93 4.89 -16.52
C ILE A 292 3.20 5.53 -17.10
N HIS A 293 3.23 6.86 -17.13
CA HIS A 293 4.40 7.64 -17.59
C HIS A 293 5.10 8.39 -16.45
N SER A 294 4.55 8.37 -15.24
CA SER A 294 5.27 8.80 -14.04
C SER A 294 6.35 7.78 -13.66
N THR A 295 7.31 8.22 -12.86
CA THR A 295 8.36 7.36 -12.30
C THR A 295 7.74 6.33 -11.40
N ILE A 296 8.00 5.06 -11.70
CA ILE A 296 7.59 3.95 -10.85
C ILE A 296 8.45 3.96 -9.59
N VAL A 297 7.78 3.91 -8.43
CA VAL A 297 8.42 3.80 -7.12
C VAL A 297 7.98 2.51 -6.44
N GLU A 298 8.92 1.88 -5.73
CA GLU A 298 8.68 0.61 -5.03
C GLU A 298 7.45 0.66 -4.12
N LYS A 299 7.23 1.80 -3.46
CA LYS A 299 6.15 2.05 -2.48
C LYS A 299 4.73 1.80 -3.02
N THR A 300 4.54 1.86 -4.33
CA THR A 300 3.23 1.65 -4.98
C THR A 300 3.31 0.64 -6.12
N HIS A 301 4.48 0.03 -6.37
CA HIS A 301 4.68 -0.83 -7.53
C HIS A 301 4.18 -2.25 -7.28
N MET A 302 2.87 -2.44 -7.48
CA MET A 302 2.21 -3.74 -7.31
C MET A 302 1.90 -4.33 -8.68
N VAL A 303 2.83 -5.14 -9.21
CA VAL A 303 2.72 -5.65 -10.58
C VAL A 303 1.69 -6.78 -10.68
N PHE A 304 0.82 -6.69 -11.69
CA PHE A 304 -0.08 -7.77 -12.08
C PHE A 304 0.07 -8.06 -13.58
N THR A 305 0.48 -9.29 -13.90
CA THR A 305 0.74 -9.68 -15.30
C THR A 305 -0.54 -10.15 -15.98
N LEU A 306 -0.83 -9.56 -17.14
CA LEU A 306 -1.94 -9.88 -18.04
C LEU A 306 -1.42 -10.45 -19.37
N ASP A 307 -1.11 -11.74 -19.38
CA ASP A 307 -0.69 -12.49 -20.57
C ASP A 307 -1.76 -13.49 -21.04
N ASP A 308 -1.47 -14.24 -22.11
CA ASP A 308 -2.41 -15.24 -22.65
C ASP A 308 -2.71 -16.38 -21.66
N ALA A 309 -1.76 -16.72 -20.79
CA ALA A 309 -1.97 -17.70 -19.74
C ALA A 309 -2.98 -17.17 -18.69
N LYS A 310 -2.85 -15.91 -18.28
CA LYS A 310 -3.78 -15.24 -17.37
C LYS A 310 -5.17 -15.11 -18.00
N MET A 311 -5.27 -14.78 -19.29
CA MET A 311 -6.54 -14.74 -20.01
C MET A 311 -7.24 -16.11 -20.00
N ARG A 312 -6.52 -17.19 -20.32
CA ARG A 312 -7.07 -18.56 -20.24
C ARG A 312 -7.51 -18.89 -18.83
N ARG A 313 -6.68 -18.59 -17.83
CA ARG A 313 -6.98 -18.86 -16.43
C ARG A 313 -8.22 -18.12 -15.94
N ILE A 314 -8.41 -16.86 -16.31
CA ILE A 314 -9.63 -16.10 -15.98
C ILE A 314 -10.85 -16.74 -16.63
N LYS A 315 -10.75 -17.18 -17.90
CA LYS A 315 -11.85 -17.87 -18.58
C LYS A 315 -12.19 -19.21 -17.90
N GLU A 316 -11.18 -19.99 -17.52
CA GLU A 316 -11.33 -21.25 -16.78
C GLU A 316 -12.03 -21.06 -15.44
N LEU A 317 -11.71 -19.99 -14.71
CA LEU A 317 -12.31 -19.73 -13.39
C LEU A 317 -13.70 -19.11 -13.50
N PHE A 318 -13.88 -18.09 -14.34
CA PHE A 318 -15.09 -17.25 -14.27
C PHE A 318 -16.09 -17.50 -15.40
N ILE A 319 -15.63 -17.92 -16.58
CA ILE A 319 -16.47 -17.97 -17.79
C ILE A 319 -16.92 -19.39 -18.13
N GLN A 320 -16.03 -20.37 -18.05
CA GLN A 320 -16.33 -21.76 -18.40
C GLN A 320 -17.25 -22.47 -17.38
N PRO A 321 -17.10 -22.29 -16.05
CA PRO A 321 -17.92 -23.02 -15.10
C PRO A 321 -19.37 -22.57 -15.15
N GLU A 322 -20.29 -23.50 -14.92
CA GLU A 322 -21.69 -23.17 -14.69
C GLU A 322 -21.82 -22.40 -13.38
N TRP A 323 -22.60 -21.32 -13.40
CA TRP A 323 -22.90 -20.54 -12.20
C TRP A 323 -24.17 -21.11 -11.55
N LEU A 324 -24.20 -21.17 -10.21
CA LEU A 324 -25.36 -21.67 -9.47
C LEU A 324 -26.64 -20.83 -9.71
N GLN A 325 -26.45 -19.58 -10.15
CA GLN A 325 -27.51 -18.66 -10.53
C GLN A 325 -27.33 -18.24 -11.97
N THR A 326 -28.43 -17.93 -12.67
CA THR A 326 -28.35 -17.33 -14.00
C THR A 326 -27.60 -16.01 -13.93
N PRO A 327 -26.53 -15.82 -14.73
CA PRO A 327 -25.76 -14.58 -14.72
C PRO A 327 -26.64 -13.36 -15.02
N HIS A 328 -26.54 -12.32 -14.19
CA HIS A 328 -27.27 -11.07 -14.34
C HIS A 328 -26.43 -9.89 -13.84
N THR A 329 -26.62 -8.70 -14.39
CA THR A 329 -25.91 -7.51 -13.94
C THR A 329 -26.42 -7.04 -12.58
N VAL A 330 -25.51 -6.73 -11.67
CA VAL A 330 -25.81 -6.20 -10.34
C VAL A 330 -25.48 -4.70 -10.31
N GLY A 331 -26.39 -3.88 -9.80
CA GLY A 331 -26.24 -2.42 -9.71
C GLY A 331 -25.20 -1.97 -8.66
N TYR A 332 -25.18 -0.67 -8.38
CA TYR A 332 -24.17 -0.03 -7.51
C TYR A 332 -24.76 0.53 -6.20
N ASP A 333 -25.79 -0.11 -5.64
CA ASP A 333 -26.26 0.26 -4.29
C ASP A 333 -25.09 0.24 -3.30
N ALA A 334 -24.96 1.30 -2.50
CA ALA A 334 -23.77 1.56 -1.70
C ALA A 334 -23.51 0.47 -0.64
N LYS A 335 -24.57 -0.03 0.01
CA LYS A 335 -24.41 -1.05 1.07
C LYS A 335 -24.14 -2.41 0.48
N MET A 336 -24.85 -2.76 -0.59
CA MET A 336 -24.67 -4.03 -1.28
C MET A 336 -23.29 -4.11 -1.94
N SER A 337 -22.84 -3.05 -2.63
CA SER A 337 -21.54 -3.01 -3.32
C SER A 337 -20.35 -3.06 -2.35
N ALA A 338 -20.55 -2.62 -1.11
CA ALA A 338 -19.57 -2.73 -0.05
C ALA A 338 -19.41 -4.16 0.51
N ASN A 339 -20.28 -5.12 0.13
CA ASN A 339 -20.21 -6.51 0.58
C ASN A 339 -20.02 -7.45 -0.64
N PRO A 340 -18.79 -7.98 -0.88
CA PRO A 340 -18.51 -8.80 -2.04
C PRO A 340 -19.28 -10.11 -2.07
N PHE A 341 -19.66 -10.65 -0.90
CA PHE A 341 -20.42 -11.89 -0.80
C PHE A 341 -21.88 -11.72 -1.25
N VAL A 342 -22.38 -10.49 -1.28
CA VAL A 342 -23.70 -10.15 -1.80
C VAL A 342 -23.59 -9.67 -3.25
N ALA A 343 -22.69 -8.74 -3.54
CA ALA A 343 -22.54 -8.17 -4.90
C ALA A 343 -22.16 -9.22 -5.95
N PHE A 344 -21.38 -10.23 -5.55
CA PHE A 344 -20.89 -11.29 -6.43
C PHE A 344 -21.40 -12.68 -6.04
N GLU A 345 -22.56 -12.78 -5.36
CA GLU A 345 -23.15 -14.06 -4.92
C GLU A 345 -23.29 -15.07 -6.07
N GLN A 346 -23.62 -14.59 -7.27
CA GLN A 346 -23.79 -15.41 -8.47
C GLN A 346 -22.49 -16.04 -8.99
N ILE A 347 -21.32 -15.48 -8.66
CA ILE A 347 -20.03 -16.01 -9.08
C ILE A 347 -19.64 -17.16 -8.12
N PRO A 348 -19.33 -18.36 -8.64
CA PRO A 348 -18.95 -19.51 -7.81
C PRO A 348 -17.85 -19.15 -6.79
N PRO A 349 -18.03 -19.41 -5.49
CA PRO A 349 -17.01 -19.14 -4.46
C PRO A 349 -15.66 -19.77 -4.78
N ARG A 350 -15.65 -20.99 -5.35
CA ARG A 350 -14.42 -21.67 -5.78
C ARG A 350 -13.64 -20.87 -6.81
N ALA A 351 -14.31 -20.24 -7.77
CA ALA A 351 -13.68 -19.42 -8.79
C ALA A 351 -13.04 -18.17 -8.18
N ARG A 352 -13.78 -17.49 -7.30
CA ARG A 352 -13.31 -16.29 -6.59
C ARG A 352 -12.14 -16.60 -5.68
N TYR A 353 -12.24 -17.64 -4.84
CA TYR A 353 -11.15 -17.99 -3.94
C TYR A 353 -9.91 -18.43 -4.70
N GLN A 354 -10.06 -19.26 -5.73
CA GLN A 354 -8.91 -19.69 -6.53
C GLN A 354 -8.23 -18.52 -7.25
N PHE A 355 -9.00 -17.53 -7.73
CA PHE A 355 -8.42 -16.30 -8.26
C PHE A 355 -7.62 -15.54 -7.20
N LEU A 356 -8.12 -15.43 -5.97
CA LEU A 356 -7.39 -14.79 -4.89
C LEU A 356 -6.11 -15.57 -4.54
N LEU A 357 -6.16 -16.90 -4.49
CA LEU A 357 -5.01 -17.78 -4.21
C LEU A 357 -3.95 -17.71 -5.32
N ASP A 358 -4.35 -17.82 -6.59
CA ASP A 358 -3.48 -17.71 -7.76
C ASP A 358 -2.72 -16.38 -7.80
N ASN A 359 -3.20 -15.36 -7.08
CA ASN A 359 -2.64 -14.02 -7.05
C ASN A 359 -2.36 -13.54 -5.63
N VAL A 360 -2.22 -14.45 -4.65
CA VAL A 360 -2.30 -14.08 -3.23
C VAL A 360 -1.18 -13.16 -2.77
N ASN A 361 0.02 -13.28 -3.35
CA ASN A 361 1.10 -12.34 -3.07
C ASN A 361 0.72 -10.91 -3.45
N TYR A 362 0.11 -10.72 -4.63
CA TYR A 362 -0.42 -9.42 -5.05
C TYR A 362 -1.54 -8.95 -4.11
N ILE A 363 -2.53 -9.81 -3.82
CA ILE A 363 -3.67 -9.48 -2.97
C ILE A 363 -3.21 -9.01 -1.57
N ILE A 364 -2.29 -9.74 -0.94
CA ILE A 364 -1.76 -9.36 0.38
C ILE A 364 -0.89 -8.09 0.28
N MET A 365 -0.10 -7.94 -0.78
CA MET A 365 0.68 -6.73 -1.02
C MET A 365 -0.20 -5.49 -1.20
N THR A 366 -1.42 -5.60 -1.74
CA THR A 366 -2.30 -4.44 -1.95
C THR A 366 -2.76 -3.75 -0.69
N PHE A 367 -2.99 -4.46 0.43
CA PHE A 367 -3.28 -3.77 1.68
C PHE A 367 -2.02 -3.21 2.34
N ILE A 368 -0.83 -3.81 2.10
CA ILE A 368 0.44 -3.34 2.67
C ILE A 368 1.02 -2.12 1.94
N HIS A 369 1.00 -2.10 0.60
CA HIS A 369 1.45 -0.98 -0.23
C HIS A 369 0.32 -0.03 -0.64
N GLY A 370 -0.93 -0.38 -0.34
CA GLY A 370 -2.09 0.47 -0.57
C GLY A 370 -2.17 1.66 0.39
N PRO A 371 -3.14 2.57 0.19
CA PRO A 371 -3.26 3.79 0.98
C PRO A 371 -3.47 3.57 2.48
N VAL A 372 -3.95 2.38 2.87
CA VAL A 372 -4.33 2.02 4.24
C VAL A 372 -3.14 1.81 5.18
N CYS A 373 -2.08 1.11 4.77
CA CYS A 373 -1.00 0.66 5.67
C CYS A 373 0.11 1.71 5.80
N LYS A 374 -0.28 2.95 6.10
CA LYS A 374 0.61 4.09 6.27
C LYS A 374 0.56 4.65 7.67
N GLY A 375 1.73 4.80 8.29
CA GLY A 375 1.87 5.41 9.60
C GLY A 375 1.47 4.48 10.75
N GLN A 376 1.87 4.87 11.96
CA GLN A 376 1.73 4.04 13.16
C GLN A 376 0.28 3.64 13.45
N ILE A 377 -0.68 4.54 13.21
CA ILE A 377 -2.11 4.28 13.50
C ILE A 377 -2.59 3.04 12.73
N ALA A 378 -2.25 2.96 11.45
CA ALA A 378 -2.61 1.84 10.60
C ALA A 378 -1.79 0.58 10.91
N LEU A 379 -0.51 0.70 11.22
CA LEU A 379 0.37 -0.47 11.37
C LEU A 379 0.37 -1.07 12.78
N ASN A 380 -0.10 -0.33 13.78
CA ASN A 380 -0.23 -0.82 15.16
C ASN A 380 -1.16 -2.04 15.30
N VAL A 381 -1.88 -2.47 14.26
CA VAL A 381 -2.65 -3.73 14.27
C VAL A 381 -1.79 -4.95 14.08
N LEU A 382 -0.62 -4.81 13.45
CA LEU A 382 0.18 -5.92 13.01
C LEU A 382 1.30 -6.18 14.02
N ASN A 383 1.57 -7.47 14.24
CA ASN A 383 2.81 -7.90 14.87
C ASN A 383 3.99 -7.55 13.95
N ASP A 384 5.18 -7.34 14.53
CA ASP A 384 6.39 -6.94 13.81
C ASP A 384 6.77 -7.95 12.70
N HIS A 385 6.50 -9.22 12.94
CA HIS A 385 6.78 -10.32 12.02
C HIS A 385 5.77 -11.46 12.21
N PHE A 386 5.14 -11.91 11.13
CA PHE A 386 4.27 -13.09 11.12
C PHE A 386 4.25 -13.75 9.73
N TRP A 387 3.87 -15.03 9.72
CA TRP A 387 3.66 -15.79 8.49
C TRP A 387 2.18 -15.99 8.22
N VAL A 388 1.82 -16.01 6.94
CA VAL A 388 0.44 -16.20 6.47
C VAL A 388 0.37 -17.44 5.59
N MET A 389 -0.59 -18.30 5.91
CA MET A 389 -1.00 -19.50 5.18
C MET A 389 -2.45 -19.37 4.76
N PHE A 390 -2.88 -20.22 3.84
CA PHE A 390 -4.26 -20.21 3.32
C PHE A 390 -4.90 -21.57 3.46
N VAL A 391 -6.20 -21.60 3.69
CA VAL A 391 -6.95 -22.87 3.70
C VAL A 391 -7.01 -23.41 2.28
N ASP A 392 -6.83 -24.72 2.12
CA ASP A 392 -6.99 -25.36 0.82
C ASP A 392 -8.45 -25.26 0.36
N PRO A 393 -8.72 -24.80 -0.87
CA PRO A 393 -10.09 -24.59 -1.33
C PRO A 393 -10.93 -25.88 -1.42
N ASP A 394 -10.31 -27.06 -1.43
CA ASP A 394 -11.01 -28.36 -1.35
C ASP A 394 -11.50 -28.66 0.09
N HIS A 395 -10.91 -27.98 1.07
CA HIS A 395 -11.16 -28.15 2.51
C HIS A 395 -11.83 -26.92 3.16
N ASP A 396 -12.03 -25.83 2.39
CA ASP A 396 -12.75 -24.65 2.85
C ASP A 396 -14.27 -24.88 2.80
N LEU A 397 -14.90 -24.97 3.97
CA LEU A 397 -16.34 -25.25 4.06
C LEU A 397 -17.21 -24.11 3.52
N SER A 398 -16.70 -22.88 3.48
CA SER A 398 -17.40 -21.74 2.87
C SER A 398 -17.45 -21.85 1.35
N VAL A 399 -16.47 -22.54 0.75
CA VAL A 399 -16.39 -22.83 -0.69
C VAL A 399 -17.16 -24.10 -1.03
N ALA A 400 -16.99 -25.16 -0.24
CA ALA A 400 -17.68 -26.44 -0.44
C ALA A 400 -19.19 -26.31 -0.21
N ASN A 401 -19.62 -25.47 0.74
CA ASN A 401 -21.02 -25.24 1.07
C ASN A 401 -21.39 -23.74 0.95
N PRO A 402 -21.59 -23.20 -0.27
CA PRO A 402 -21.89 -21.78 -0.49
C PRO A 402 -23.11 -21.24 0.27
N ALA A 403 -24.05 -22.11 0.63
CA ALA A 403 -25.21 -21.75 1.44
C ALA A 403 -24.82 -21.23 2.84
N PHE A 404 -23.70 -21.68 3.41
CA PHE A 404 -23.16 -21.16 4.67
C PHE A 404 -22.87 -19.66 4.57
N MET A 405 -22.21 -19.24 3.49
CA MET A 405 -21.89 -17.84 3.24
C MET A 405 -23.14 -16.99 3.03
N LYS A 406 -24.13 -17.53 2.31
CA LYS A 406 -25.42 -16.86 2.11
C LYS A 406 -26.19 -16.69 3.41
N LEU A 407 -26.22 -17.72 4.27
CA LEU A 407 -26.91 -17.67 5.56
C LEU A 407 -26.31 -16.61 6.50
N HIS A 408 -25.00 -16.37 6.38
CA HIS A 408 -24.26 -15.44 7.24
C HIS A 408 -23.85 -14.15 6.54
N SER A 409 -24.41 -13.81 5.38
CA SER A 409 -24.03 -12.60 4.61
C SER A 409 -24.20 -11.30 5.41
N ASP A 410 -25.21 -11.25 6.28
CA ASP A 410 -25.45 -10.12 7.19
C ASP A 410 -24.37 -9.97 8.27
N LYS A 411 -23.62 -11.05 8.56
CA LYS A 411 -22.50 -11.07 9.51
C LYS A 411 -21.14 -10.80 8.87
N LEU A 412 -21.10 -10.80 7.54
CA LEU A 412 -19.93 -10.48 6.74
C LEU A 412 -19.86 -8.99 6.34
N ARG A 413 -20.73 -8.16 6.93
CA ARG A 413 -20.78 -6.72 6.68
C ARG A 413 -19.56 -6.03 7.25
N MET A 414 -19.08 -5.04 6.52
CA MET A 414 -17.87 -4.29 6.86
C MET A 414 -18.19 -2.81 7.08
N PRO A 415 -17.41 -2.09 7.90
CA PRO A 415 -17.64 -0.66 8.15
C PRO A 415 -17.70 0.22 6.91
N ILE A 416 -17.06 -0.21 5.81
CA ILE A 416 -17.04 0.46 4.51
C ILE A 416 -18.43 0.68 3.89
N GLU A 417 -19.48 -0.04 4.32
CA GLU A 417 -20.86 0.19 3.86
C GLU A 417 -21.44 1.55 4.28
N ALA A 418 -20.84 2.19 5.29
CA ALA A 418 -21.27 3.51 5.78
C ALA A 418 -20.67 4.67 4.96
N GLY A 419 -19.75 4.38 4.04
CA GLY A 419 -19.06 5.38 3.23
C GLY A 419 -18.01 6.20 3.99
N SER A 420 -17.50 7.24 3.33
CA SER A 420 -16.31 8.00 3.79
C SER A 420 -16.58 8.97 4.95
N ASP A 421 -17.84 9.37 5.15
CA ASP A 421 -18.27 10.38 6.13
C ASP A 421 -18.73 9.80 7.48
N MET A 422 -18.21 8.63 7.84
CA MET A 422 -18.57 8.00 9.11
C MET A 422 -18.19 8.90 10.29
N ARG A 423 -19.15 9.21 11.16
CA ARG A 423 -18.90 9.95 12.40
C ARG A 423 -18.12 9.07 13.39
N VAL A 424 -17.20 9.67 14.16
CA VAL A 424 -16.36 8.95 15.14
C VAL A 424 -17.20 8.16 16.15
N PHE A 425 -18.31 8.71 16.66
CA PHE A 425 -19.20 7.98 17.57
C PHE A 425 -19.83 6.74 16.93
N ASN A 426 -20.08 6.75 15.61
CA ASN A 426 -20.58 5.57 14.89
C ASN A 426 -19.49 4.50 14.74
N ALA A 427 -18.23 4.92 14.60
CA ALA A 427 -17.07 4.02 14.54
C ALA A 427 -16.85 3.25 15.85
N LEU A 428 -17.25 3.84 16.98
CA LEU A 428 -17.19 3.23 18.31
C LEU A 428 -18.39 2.32 18.62
N THR A 429 -19.34 2.17 17.69
CA THR A 429 -20.42 1.20 17.88
C THR A 429 -19.88 -0.21 17.69
N ASP A 430 -20.31 -1.13 18.54
CA ASP A 430 -19.91 -2.54 18.44
C ASP A 430 -20.58 -3.28 17.28
N LYS A 431 -21.27 -2.62 16.34
CA LYS A 431 -22.08 -3.29 15.31
C LYS A 431 -21.24 -4.26 14.45
N TYR A 432 -20.27 -3.72 13.71
CA TYR A 432 -19.44 -4.52 12.80
C TYR A 432 -18.52 -5.48 13.55
N LYS A 433 -18.09 -5.08 14.75
CA LYS A 433 -17.36 -5.95 15.67
C LYS A 433 -18.19 -7.18 16.03
N LYS A 434 -19.44 -6.99 16.49
CA LYS A 434 -20.36 -8.08 16.83
C LYS A 434 -20.65 -8.97 15.64
N ASP A 435 -20.90 -8.40 14.47
CA ASP A 435 -21.15 -9.17 13.25
C ASP A 435 -19.93 -10.06 12.89
N ALA A 436 -18.71 -9.52 12.93
CA ALA A 436 -17.49 -10.30 12.69
C ALA A 436 -17.25 -11.38 13.77
N VAL A 437 -17.47 -11.07 15.05
CA VAL A 437 -17.35 -12.06 16.15
C VAL A 437 -18.39 -13.17 16.01
N GLU A 438 -19.64 -12.85 15.65
CA GLU A 438 -20.70 -13.83 15.44
C GLU A 438 -20.40 -14.72 14.23
N PHE A 439 -19.91 -14.16 13.12
CA PHE A 439 -19.46 -14.95 11.97
C PHE A 439 -18.30 -15.88 12.35
N TYR A 440 -17.29 -15.36 13.03
CA TYR A 440 -16.13 -16.12 13.50
C TYR A 440 -16.54 -17.31 14.37
N LYS A 441 -17.44 -17.12 15.34
CA LYS A 441 -17.97 -18.21 16.17
C LYS A 441 -18.74 -19.23 15.35
N ALA A 442 -19.66 -18.77 14.49
CA ALA A 442 -20.43 -19.64 13.61
C ALA A 442 -19.52 -20.48 12.69
N ARG A 443 -18.43 -19.88 12.17
CA ARG A 443 -17.41 -20.59 11.40
C ARG A 443 -16.70 -21.65 12.25
N GLN A 444 -16.22 -21.32 13.45
CA GLN A 444 -15.56 -22.29 14.33
C GLN A 444 -16.46 -23.48 14.68
N ASP A 445 -17.74 -23.22 14.98
CA ASP A 445 -18.73 -24.26 15.26
C ASP A 445 -19.03 -25.11 14.02
N TYR A 446 -19.16 -24.47 12.86
CA TYR A 446 -19.38 -25.15 11.59
C TYR A 446 -18.22 -26.08 11.23
N TYR A 447 -16.97 -25.62 11.40
CA TYR A 447 -15.81 -26.48 11.21
C TYR A 447 -15.77 -27.61 12.23
N THR A 448 -16.08 -27.34 13.51
CA THR A 448 -16.13 -28.35 14.57
C THR A 448 -17.10 -29.49 14.24
N THR A 449 -18.28 -29.15 13.71
CA THR A 449 -19.32 -30.14 13.39
C THR A 449 -19.00 -30.99 12.14
N HIS A 450 -18.20 -30.48 11.21
CA HIS A 450 -17.89 -31.17 9.95
C HIS A 450 -16.54 -31.90 9.97
N ASN A 451 -15.63 -31.52 10.87
CA ASN A 451 -14.27 -32.07 10.95
C ASN A 451 -14.02 -32.75 12.30
N TYR A 452 -14.86 -33.74 12.65
CA TYR A 452 -14.80 -34.46 13.93
C TYR A 452 -13.46 -35.18 14.19
N ALA A 453 -12.71 -35.53 13.12
CA ALA A 453 -11.38 -36.13 13.21
C ALA A 453 -10.25 -35.10 13.42
N GLY A 454 -10.58 -33.80 13.38
CA GLY A 454 -9.64 -32.70 13.52
C GLY A 454 -8.99 -32.29 12.21
N LEU A 455 -8.31 -31.14 12.23
CA LEU A 455 -7.62 -30.60 11.06
C LEU A 455 -6.23 -31.22 10.92
N GLY A 456 -5.89 -31.67 9.72
CA GLY A 456 -4.56 -32.14 9.33
C GLY A 456 -3.89 -31.20 8.34
N TYR A 457 -2.64 -31.48 7.95
CA TYR A 457 -1.87 -30.64 7.02
C TYR A 457 -2.55 -30.44 5.67
N GLU A 458 -3.40 -31.38 5.23
CA GLU A 458 -4.19 -31.30 3.99
C GLU A 458 -5.10 -30.07 3.91
N PHE A 459 -5.46 -29.46 5.03
CA PHE A 459 -6.27 -28.24 5.07
C PHE A 459 -5.49 -26.98 4.70
N ILE A 460 -4.16 -27.03 4.58
CA ILE A 460 -3.36 -25.90 4.14
C ILE A 460 -3.14 -25.97 2.63
N TRP A 461 -3.41 -24.87 1.93
CA TRP A 461 -3.19 -24.80 0.49
C TRP A 461 -1.70 -24.96 0.15
N LYS A 462 -1.38 -25.96 -0.66
CA LYS A 462 0.02 -26.31 -1.00
C LYS A 462 0.59 -25.53 -2.20
N GLY A 463 -0.24 -24.72 -2.87
CA GLY A 463 0.02 -24.20 -4.20
C GLY A 463 -0.45 -25.17 -5.29
N ASN A 464 -0.74 -24.63 -6.47
CA ASN A 464 -1.06 -25.38 -7.70
C ASN A 464 0.06 -25.27 -8.74
N THR A 465 0.84 -24.19 -8.70
CA THR A 465 1.89 -23.88 -9.68
C THR A 465 3.20 -23.43 -9.00
N ALA A 466 4.29 -23.45 -9.77
CA ALA A 466 5.59 -22.94 -9.32
C ALA A 466 5.60 -21.43 -9.01
N ALA A 467 4.63 -20.66 -9.50
CA ALA A 467 4.54 -19.22 -9.25
C ALA A 467 3.75 -18.88 -7.97
N ASP A 468 3.01 -19.85 -7.44
CA ASP A 468 2.11 -19.63 -6.31
C ASP A 468 2.87 -19.33 -5.01
N ALA A 469 2.21 -18.63 -4.11
CA ALA A 469 2.76 -18.24 -2.81
C ALA A 469 1.90 -18.78 -1.66
N PRO A 470 1.90 -20.11 -1.41
CA PRO A 470 1.14 -20.71 -0.31
C PRO A 470 1.57 -20.23 1.08
N LEU A 471 2.76 -19.63 1.17
CA LEU A 471 3.32 -19.03 2.36
C LEU A 471 3.85 -17.64 2.05
N LEU A 472 3.49 -16.67 2.91
CA LEU A 472 3.99 -15.30 2.84
C LEU A 472 4.55 -14.89 4.20
N THR A 473 5.60 -14.07 4.17
CA THR A 473 6.11 -13.35 5.33
C THR A 473 5.70 -11.89 5.27
N VAL A 474 5.13 -11.40 6.37
CA VAL A 474 4.86 -9.97 6.55
C VAL A 474 5.79 -9.42 7.61
N TYR A 475 6.53 -8.38 7.24
CA TYR A 475 7.29 -7.55 8.18
C TYR A 475 6.62 -6.20 8.33
N ARG A 476 6.41 -5.81 9.58
CA ARG A 476 6.07 -4.44 9.92
C ARG A 476 7.37 -3.69 10.26
N HIS A 477 7.52 -2.53 9.63
CA HIS A 477 8.54 -1.54 9.94
C HIS A 477 7.92 -0.47 10.85
N PHE A 478 8.65 0.63 11.10
CA PHE A 478 8.11 1.72 11.91
C PHE A 478 6.81 2.27 11.30
N ASP A 479 6.88 2.89 10.12
CA ASP A 479 5.76 3.57 9.45
C ASP A 479 5.32 2.94 8.12
N SER A 480 5.84 1.74 7.82
CA SER A 480 5.54 0.95 6.63
C SER A 480 5.54 -0.55 6.95
N ALA A 481 5.18 -1.39 5.98
CA ALA A 481 5.30 -2.84 6.05
C ALA A 481 5.73 -3.39 4.69
N SER A 482 6.17 -4.65 4.65
CA SER A 482 6.56 -5.34 3.42
C SER A 482 6.08 -6.78 3.42
N VAL A 483 5.72 -7.29 2.25
CA VAL A 483 5.27 -8.67 2.03
C VAL A 483 6.31 -9.39 1.18
N HIS A 484 6.67 -10.59 1.59
CA HIS A 484 7.66 -11.42 0.91
C HIS A 484 7.12 -12.81 0.68
N ARG A 485 7.44 -13.38 -0.49
CA ARG A 485 7.12 -14.77 -0.79
C ARG A 485 8.00 -15.71 0.05
N GLY A 486 7.37 -16.70 0.68
CA GLY A 486 8.05 -17.73 1.47
C GLY A 486 8.28 -17.35 2.93
N ILE A 487 9.21 -18.07 3.57
CA ILE A 487 9.44 -18.05 5.02
C ILE A 487 10.76 -17.33 5.33
N LEU A 488 10.64 -16.03 5.66
CA LEU A 488 11.77 -15.20 6.08
C LEU A 488 11.76 -15.00 7.60
N GLY A 489 12.95 -14.84 8.18
CA GLY A 489 13.13 -14.63 9.62
C GLY A 489 13.11 -15.90 10.47
N ASN A 490 13.13 -15.73 11.79
CA ASN A 490 12.97 -16.81 12.75
C ASN A 490 11.49 -17.18 12.95
N LEU A 491 11.20 -18.24 13.71
CA LEU A 491 9.85 -18.61 14.12
C LEU A 491 9.11 -17.39 14.74
N PRO A 492 8.07 -16.85 14.10
CA PRO A 492 7.37 -15.68 14.60
C PRO A 492 6.52 -16.04 15.81
N LYS A 493 6.13 -15.02 16.57
CA LYS A 493 5.24 -15.16 17.71
C LYS A 493 3.86 -15.71 17.33
N THR A 494 3.37 -15.32 16.15
CA THR A 494 2.05 -15.69 15.61
C THR A 494 2.16 -16.07 14.15
N MET A 495 1.26 -16.95 13.71
CA MET A 495 1.01 -17.24 12.30
C MET A 495 -0.49 -17.09 12.03
N TRP A 496 -0.85 -16.77 10.79
CA TRP A 496 -2.25 -16.69 10.36
C TRP A 496 -2.54 -17.82 9.39
N VAL A 497 -3.71 -18.44 9.53
CA VAL A 497 -4.33 -19.25 8.49
C VAL A 497 -5.56 -18.49 8.00
N VAL A 498 -5.65 -18.25 6.70
CA VAL A 498 -6.67 -17.39 6.10
C VAL A 498 -7.54 -18.20 5.13
N ASP A 499 -8.82 -18.31 5.45
CA ASP A 499 -9.83 -18.92 4.57
C ASP A 499 -10.41 -17.90 3.59
N TYR A 500 -11.28 -18.35 2.70
CA TYR A 500 -11.86 -17.52 1.65
C TYR A 500 -12.60 -16.27 2.19
N PRO A 501 -13.52 -16.39 3.17
CA PRO A 501 -14.26 -15.24 3.67
C PRO A 501 -13.36 -14.24 4.40
N LEU A 502 -12.33 -14.71 5.09
CA LEU A 502 -11.38 -13.82 5.76
C LEU A 502 -10.51 -13.07 4.73
N LEU A 503 -10.00 -13.75 3.70
CA LEU A 503 -9.16 -13.12 2.67
C LEU A 503 -9.91 -12.01 1.94
N GLU A 504 -11.13 -12.26 1.49
CA GLU A 504 -11.92 -11.29 0.73
C GLU A 504 -12.41 -10.13 1.61
N ARG A 505 -12.69 -10.36 2.90
CA ARG A 505 -12.99 -9.28 3.87
C ARG A 505 -11.77 -8.38 4.13
N ILE A 506 -10.57 -8.96 4.30
CA ILE A 506 -9.34 -8.18 4.46
C ILE A 506 -9.15 -7.28 3.23
N TYR A 507 -9.30 -7.84 2.03
CA TYR A 507 -9.16 -7.07 0.79
C TYR A 507 -10.19 -5.94 0.68
N TYR A 508 -11.49 -6.22 0.88
CA TYR A 508 -12.50 -5.18 0.73
C TYR A 508 -12.41 -4.11 1.81
N ALA A 509 -12.23 -4.49 3.07
CA ALA A 509 -12.15 -3.52 4.17
C ALA A 509 -10.95 -2.57 4.01
N LEU A 510 -9.80 -3.09 3.56
CA LEU A 510 -8.55 -2.34 3.58
C LEU A 510 -8.10 -1.81 2.22
N VAL A 511 -8.66 -2.31 1.12
CA VAL A 511 -8.23 -1.96 -0.24
C VAL A 511 -9.37 -1.35 -1.03
N ALA A 512 -10.39 -2.14 -1.40
CA ALA A 512 -11.47 -1.65 -2.24
C ALA A 512 -12.33 -0.58 -1.53
N GLY A 513 -12.59 -0.74 -0.24
CA GLY A 513 -13.46 0.15 0.52
C GLY A 513 -12.74 1.23 1.33
N PHE A 514 -11.42 1.14 1.48
CA PHE A 514 -10.64 2.11 2.26
C PHE A 514 -10.47 3.43 1.50
N ASP A 515 -11.02 4.50 2.06
CA ASP A 515 -10.82 5.86 1.57
C ASP A 515 -9.88 6.65 2.51
N VAL A 516 -8.67 6.96 2.01
CA VAL A 516 -7.70 7.81 2.72
C VAL A 516 -8.18 9.27 2.88
N TYR A 517 -9.10 9.70 2.01
CA TYR A 517 -9.72 11.02 2.07
C TYR A 517 -10.91 11.06 3.04
N GLY A 518 -11.34 9.91 3.55
CA GLY A 518 -12.42 9.77 4.51
C GLY A 518 -12.11 10.35 5.89
N THR A 519 -13.11 10.30 6.78
CA THR A 519 -13.03 10.83 8.14
C THR A 519 -12.16 9.98 9.06
N ALA A 520 -11.79 10.55 10.20
CA ALA A 520 -11.21 9.83 11.32
C ALA A 520 -12.11 8.67 11.80
N GLY A 521 -13.44 8.82 11.71
CA GLY A 521 -14.39 7.76 12.04
C GLY A 521 -14.29 6.58 11.08
N HIS A 522 -14.22 6.83 9.77
CA HIS A 522 -14.00 5.80 8.75
C HIS A 522 -12.70 5.03 9.02
N GLN A 523 -11.60 5.75 9.23
CA GLN A 523 -10.29 5.14 9.51
C GLN A 523 -10.29 4.32 10.81
N LEU A 524 -10.88 4.86 11.88
CA LEU A 524 -10.98 4.17 13.17
C LEU A 524 -11.84 2.90 13.09
N ALA A 525 -12.97 2.94 12.39
CA ALA A 525 -13.86 1.79 12.29
C ALA A 525 -13.17 0.62 11.56
N LEU A 526 -12.42 0.90 10.49
CA LEU A 526 -11.65 -0.12 9.79
C LEU A 526 -10.48 -0.64 10.62
N ARG A 527 -9.83 0.24 11.39
CA ARG A 527 -8.76 -0.14 12.32
C ARG A 527 -9.27 -1.11 13.39
N LEU A 528 -10.45 -0.86 13.95
CA LEU A 528 -11.09 -1.74 14.95
C LEU A 528 -11.60 -3.04 14.32
N TYR A 529 -12.13 -2.98 13.11
CA TYR A 529 -12.56 -4.17 12.37
C TYR A 529 -11.38 -5.08 12.04
N MET A 530 -10.23 -4.52 11.67
CA MET A 530 -9.02 -5.29 11.37
C MET A 530 -8.46 -6.03 12.59
N ASP A 531 -8.63 -5.51 13.82
CA ASP A 531 -8.26 -6.26 15.03
C ASP A 531 -9.04 -7.57 15.12
N GLN A 532 -10.32 -7.58 14.74
CA GLN A 532 -11.11 -8.81 14.73
C GLN A 532 -10.66 -9.78 13.64
N LEU A 533 -10.40 -9.29 12.42
CA LEU A 533 -9.91 -10.13 11.31
C LEU A 533 -8.56 -10.79 11.64
N ARG A 534 -7.69 -10.07 12.35
CA ARG A 534 -6.43 -10.62 12.87
C ARG A 534 -6.67 -11.76 13.87
N VAL A 535 -7.55 -11.54 14.85
CA VAL A 535 -7.90 -12.58 15.83
C VAL A 535 -8.47 -13.82 15.14
N GLU A 536 -9.28 -13.65 14.10
CA GLU A 536 -9.77 -14.77 13.28
C GLU A 536 -8.60 -15.56 12.64
N GLY A 537 -7.69 -14.88 11.94
CA GLY A 537 -6.56 -15.55 11.26
C GLY A 537 -5.62 -16.27 12.22
N GLU A 538 -5.32 -15.65 13.38
CA GLU A 538 -4.53 -16.28 14.44
C GLU A 538 -5.25 -17.48 15.05
N SER A 539 -6.57 -17.38 15.24
CA SER A 539 -7.38 -18.48 15.79
C SER A 539 -7.47 -19.67 14.83
N TYR A 540 -7.59 -19.43 13.53
CA TYR A 540 -7.62 -20.50 12.52
C TYR A 540 -6.29 -21.25 12.46
N PHE A 541 -5.16 -20.58 12.70
CA PHE A 541 -3.89 -21.26 12.91
C PHE A 541 -3.92 -22.16 14.15
N LEU A 542 -4.48 -21.67 15.27
CA LEU A 542 -4.56 -22.45 16.51
C LEU A 542 -5.43 -23.70 16.37
N ASP A 543 -6.37 -23.77 15.42
CA ASP A 543 -7.16 -24.98 15.17
C ASP A 543 -6.30 -26.20 14.80
N PHE A 544 -5.10 -25.99 14.25
CA PHE A 544 -4.13 -27.05 13.95
C PHE A 544 -3.32 -27.49 15.19
N MET A 545 -3.28 -26.68 16.24
CA MET A 545 -2.51 -26.93 17.45
C MET A 545 -3.26 -27.84 18.43
N PRO A 546 -2.55 -28.49 19.39
CA PRO A 546 -3.19 -29.25 20.46
C PRO A 546 -4.21 -28.43 21.22
N ALA A 547 -5.45 -28.93 21.32
CA ALA A 547 -6.57 -28.20 21.92
C ALA A 547 -6.28 -27.70 23.34
N SER A 548 -5.55 -28.48 24.14
CA SER A 548 -5.15 -28.12 25.51
C SER A 548 -4.18 -26.93 25.60
N ARG A 549 -3.48 -26.57 24.51
CA ARG A 549 -2.46 -25.52 24.49
C ARG A 549 -2.87 -24.24 23.76
N ARG A 550 -4.00 -24.24 23.02
CA ARG A 550 -4.43 -23.09 22.20
C ARG A 550 -4.57 -21.81 23.01
N GLN A 551 -5.18 -21.88 24.20
CA GLN A 551 -5.35 -20.71 25.06
C GLN A 551 -4.02 -20.16 25.57
N GLU A 552 -3.06 -21.03 25.90
CA GLU A 552 -1.69 -20.65 26.28
C GLU A 552 -0.99 -19.91 25.13
N PHE A 553 -1.06 -20.45 23.91
CA PHE A 553 -0.48 -19.82 22.72
C PHE A 553 -1.10 -18.46 22.43
N MET A 554 -2.43 -18.35 22.47
CA MET A 554 -3.11 -17.05 22.29
C MET A 554 -2.70 -16.07 23.38
N GLN A 555 -2.67 -16.50 24.65
CA GLN A 555 -2.28 -15.63 25.77
C GLN A 555 -0.83 -15.15 25.66
N SER A 556 0.09 -15.98 25.14
CA SER A 556 1.48 -15.60 24.89
C SER A 556 1.59 -14.45 23.88
N SER A 557 0.67 -14.42 22.91
CA SER A 557 0.56 -13.39 21.86
C SER A 557 0.00 -12.08 22.38
N TYR A 558 -0.91 -12.13 23.35
CA TYR A 558 -1.61 -10.98 23.94
C TYR A 558 -1.24 -10.77 25.42
N LYS A 559 0.06 -10.57 25.71
CA LYS A 559 0.56 -10.38 27.08
C LYS A 559 -0.13 -9.21 27.78
N GLY A 560 -0.66 -9.46 28.98
CA GLY A 560 -1.33 -8.44 29.79
C GLY A 560 -2.75 -8.07 29.32
N ILE A 561 -3.28 -8.74 28.30
CA ILE A 561 -4.64 -8.54 27.79
C ILE A 561 -5.46 -9.79 28.11
N ASP A 562 -6.64 -9.59 28.72
CA ASP A 562 -7.63 -10.66 28.89
C ASP A 562 -8.18 -11.05 27.51
N LEU A 563 -8.08 -12.33 27.16
CA LEU A 563 -8.52 -12.87 25.87
C LEU A 563 -10.01 -12.61 25.57
N LYS A 564 -10.84 -12.38 26.60
CA LYS A 564 -12.24 -11.97 26.40
C LYS A 564 -12.37 -10.57 25.78
N LYS A 565 -11.40 -9.68 26.00
CA LYS A 565 -11.42 -8.30 25.47
C LYS A 565 -11.14 -8.24 23.96
N ILE A 566 -10.52 -9.29 23.43
CA ILE A 566 -10.27 -9.47 21.99
C ILE A 566 -11.24 -10.48 21.37
N ASP A 567 -12.29 -10.87 22.12
CA ASP A 567 -13.33 -11.79 21.66
C ASP A 567 -12.80 -13.15 21.15
N TYR A 568 -11.69 -13.61 21.71
CA TYR A 568 -11.11 -14.91 21.35
C TYR A 568 -12.08 -16.05 21.67
N TYR A 569 -12.29 -16.93 20.69
CA TYR A 569 -13.17 -18.09 20.79
C TYR A 569 -12.45 -19.35 20.27
N SER A 570 -11.87 -20.11 21.20
CA SER A 570 -11.23 -21.38 20.85
C SER A 570 -12.26 -22.37 20.30
N SER A 571 -11.97 -22.99 19.15
CA SER A 571 -12.78 -24.10 18.65
C SER A 571 -12.65 -25.33 19.57
N ALA A 572 -13.68 -26.19 19.53
CA ALA A 572 -13.65 -27.51 20.15
C ALA A 572 -13.11 -28.61 19.21
N LEU A 573 -12.61 -28.23 18.02
CA LEU A 573 -11.96 -29.14 17.08
C LEU A 573 -10.81 -29.91 17.74
N PRO A 574 -10.72 -31.23 17.58
CA PRO A 574 -9.47 -31.92 17.87
C PRO A 574 -8.40 -31.53 16.84
N THR A 575 -7.13 -31.78 17.15
CA THR A 575 -6.06 -31.76 16.13
C THR A 575 -5.84 -33.18 15.62
N LYS A 576 -5.73 -33.33 14.29
CA LYS A 576 -5.38 -34.62 13.66
C LYS A 576 -3.86 -34.83 13.63
N ILE A 577 -3.09 -33.77 13.88
CA ILE A 577 -1.64 -33.76 13.80
C ILE A 577 -1.05 -34.32 15.09
N SER A 578 -0.16 -35.29 14.95
CA SER A 578 0.59 -35.86 16.06
C SER A 578 1.93 -35.14 16.20
N PHE A 579 2.05 -34.30 17.22
CA PHE A 579 3.30 -33.61 17.57
C PHE A 579 4.15 -34.46 18.53
N VAL A 580 5.46 -34.46 18.33
CA VAL A 580 6.40 -35.28 19.12
C VAL A 580 7.23 -34.47 20.12
N THR A 581 7.25 -33.14 19.99
CA THR A 581 7.99 -32.21 20.86
C THR A 581 7.06 -31.23 21.58
N ASP A 582 7.63 -30.45 22.50
CA ASP A 582 6.93 -29.35 23.17
C ASP A 582 6.84 -28.07 22.33
N GLU A 583 7.33 -28.08 21.08
CA GLU A 583 7.27 -26.97 20.11
C GLU A 583 6.35 -27.28 18.90
N PRO A 584 5.02 -27.48 19.10
CA PRO A 584 4.13 -27.88 18.01
C PRO A 584 4.04 -26.84 16.88
N ASN A 585 4.19 -25.54 17.19
CA ASN A 585 4.24 -24.49 16.16
C ASN A 585 5.42 -24.68 15.20
N ARG A 586 6.59 -25.09 15.73
CA ARG A 586 7.80 -25.35 14.95
C ARG A 586 7.64 -26.61 14.12
N GLU A 587 7.22 -27.71 14.73
CA GLU A 587 6.97 -28.97 14.01
C GLU A 587 5.95 -28.79 12.89
N PHE A 588 4.88 -28.02 13.14
CA PHE A 588 3.86 -27.72 12.15
C PHE A 588 4.47 -27.04 10.93
N ILE A 589 5.16 -25.91 11.12
CA ILE A 589 5.69 -25.14 10.00
C ILE A 589 6.83 -25.88 9.29
N GLU A 590 7.68 -26.60 10.03
CA GLU A 590 8.73 -27.43 9.45
C GLU A 590 8.14 -28.55 8.58
N TYR A 591 7.04 -29.18 9.00
CA TYR A 591 6.34 -30.13 8.15
C TYR A 591 5.76 -29.45 6.91
N ILE A 592 5.07 -28.32 7.08
CA ILE A 592 4.45 -27.59 5.96
C ILE A 592 5.50 -27.27 4.89
N VAL A 593 6.62 -26.67 5.28
CA VAL A 593 7.68 -26.25 4.35
C VAL A 593 8.45 -27.43 3.76
N ASN A 594 8.83 -28.41 4.58
CA ASN A 594 9.70 -29.49 4.11
C ASN A 594 8.95 -30.63 3.40
N ARG A 595 7.64 -30.78 3.62
CA ARG A 595 6.87 -31.98 3.19
C ARG A 595 5.56 -31.69 2.48
N HIS A 596 4.88 -30.59 2.79
CA HIS A 596 3.50 -30.36 2.32
C HIS A 596 3.42 -29.47 1.07
N ILE A 597 4.04 -28.28 1.12
CA ILE A 597 4.01 -27.35 0.00
C ILE A 597 4.73 -27.91 -1.21
N MET A 598 4.30 -27.53 -2.41
CA MET A 598 4.92 -28.02 -3.64
C MET A 598 6.40 -27.59 -3.72
N PRO A 599 7.36 -28.52 -3.92
CA PRO A 599 8.77 -28.18 -4.08
C PRO A 599 9.03 -27.18 -5.23
N ALA A 600 8.19 -27.20 -6.27
CA ALA A 600 8.26 -26.29 -7.41
C ALA A 600 8.04 -24.81 -7.03
N THR A 601 7.45 -24.51 -5.86
CA THR A 601 7.31 -23.13 -5.37
C THR A 601 8.65 -22.52 -4.92
N ASN A 602 9.68 -23.35 -4.71
CA ASN A 602 11.00 -22.92 -4.22
C ASN A 602 10.93 -22.12 -2.91
N ILE A 603 9.93 -22.41 -2.06
CA ILE A 603 9.83 -21.84 -0.72
C ILE A 603 10.63 -22.70 0.24
N ALA A 604 11.63 -22.10 0.86
CA ALA A 604 12.46 -22.70 1.89
C ALA A 604 12.55 -21.77 3.10
N PHE A 605 13.08 -22.28 4.21
CA PHE A 605 13.39 -21.47 5.37
C PHE A 605 14.55 -20.50 5.09
N ASP A 606 14.50 -19.34 5.73
CA ASP A 606 15.59 -18.36 5.75
C ASP A 606 16.91 -19.01 6.21
N ALA A 607 17.88 -19.05 5.29
CA ALA A 607 19.18 -19.69 5.53
C ALA A 607 20.02 -18.98 6.61
N VAL A 608 19.72 -17.71 6.90
CA VAL A 608 20.43 -16.90 7.90
C VAL A 608 19.64 -16.86 9.20
N ASN A 609 18.35 -16.56 9.17
CA ASN A 609 17.62 -16.18 10.38
C ASN A 609 16.79 -17.30 11.00
N TYR A 610 16.43 -18.34 10.24
CA TYR A 610 15.59 -19.40 10.78
C TYR A 610 16.38 -20.34 11.68
N GLU A 611 15.89 -20.58 12.89
CA GLU A 611 16.58 -21.38 13.90
C GLU A 611 15.88 -22.73 14.04
N ARG A 612 16.58 -23.84 13.83
CA ARG A 612 16.03 -25.19 14.10
C ARG A 612 16.47 -25.64 15.49
N GLY A 613 15.56 -25.59 16.46
CA GLY A 613 15.85 -25.97 17.85
C GLY A 613 16.96 -25.11 18.48
N ASP A 614 17.83 -25.74 19.27
CA ASP A 614 18.99 -25.08 19.90
C ASP A 614 20.06 -24.74 18.86
N VAL A 615 20.24 -23.45 18.55
CA VAL A 615 21.22 -23.03 17.54
C VAL A 615 22.53 -22.57 18.14
N ALA A 616 23.61 -23.18 17.66
CA ALA A 616 24.95 -22.64 17.79
C ALA A 616 25.14 -21.43 16.86
N TYR A 617 25.55 -20.30 17.41
CA TYR A 617 26.05 -19.16 16.63
C TYR A 617 27.55 -19.35 16.45
N PRO A 618 28.02 -19.85 15.28
CA PRO A 618 29.45 -19.99 15.04
C PRO A 618 30.12 -18.61 15.07
N GLY A 619 31.44 -18.59 15.35
CA GLY A 619 32.22 -17.37 15.21
C GLY A 619 32.22 -16.86 13.76
N LEU A 620 32.64 -15.60 13.58
CA LEU A 620 32.88 -15.05 12.25
C LEU A 620 33.89 -15.94 11.50
N PRO A 621 33.67 -16.21 10.20
CA PRO A 621 34.62 -16.98 9.42
C PRO A 621 35.91 -16.17 9.20
N ASP A 622 37.04 -16.89 9.11
CA ASP A 622 38.36 -16.27 8.86
C ASP A 622 38.47 -15.73 7.42
N GLN A 623 37.65 -16.23 6.49
CA GLN A 623 37.65 -15.89 5.07
C GLN A 623 36.21 -15.76 4.52
N TYR A 624 36.07 -15.02 3.41
CA TYR A 624 34.79 -14.69 2.77
C TYR A 624 34.86 -14.98 1.26
N GLU A 625 35.14 -16.23 0.89
CA GLU A 625 35.32 -16.64 -0.51
C GLU A 625 34.07 -17.33 -1.09
N THR A 626 33.23 -17.89 -0.22
CA THR A 626 32.05 -18.66 -0.59
C THR A 626 30.75 -18.08 -0.03
N THR A 627 29.63 -18.28 -0.72
CA THR A 627 28.30 -17.88 -0.23
C THR A 627 28.01 -18.46 1.17
N ASN A 628 28.46 -19.69 1.45
CA ASN A 628 28.26 -20.32 2.76
C ASN A 628 29.00 -19.59 3.89
N GLU A 629 30.19 -19.03 3.63
CA GLU A 629 30.91 -18.22 4.61
C GLU A 629 30.19 -16.90 4.87
N TYR A 630 29.70 -16.22 3.83
CA TYR A 630 28.86 -15.03 4.01
C TYR A 630 27.60 -15.34 4.83
N LEU A 631 26.90 -16.45 4.56
CA LEU A 631 25.73 -16.87 5.33
C LEU A 631 26.08 -17.17 6.79
N LYS A 632 27.21 -17.85 7.05
CA LYS A 632 27.71 -18.07 8.42
C LYS A 632 28.06 -16.77 9.13
N ALA A 633 28.67 -15.82 8.44
CA ALA A 633 28.98 -14.51 9.00
C ALA A 633 27.70 -13.74 9.34
N PHE A 634 26.72 -13.71 8.43
CA PHE A 634 25.41 -13.12 8.70
C PHE A 634 24.70 -13.80 9.89
N ARG A 635 24.83 -15.12 10.02
CA ARG A 635 24.32 -15.87 11.18
C ARG A 635 25.03 -15.50 12.47
N ALA A 636 26.35 -15.39 12.44
CA ALA A 636 27.15 -15.03 13.60
C ALA A 636 26.76 -13.64 14.14
N ILE A 637 26.55 -12.68 13.23
CA ILE A 637 26.20 -11.30 13.61
C ILE A 637 24.72 -11.10 13.94
N SER A 638 23.83 -12.03 13.55
CA SER A 638 22.41 -11.97 13.90
C SER A 638 22.11 -12.45 15.32
N LYS A 639 23.12 -12.93 16.06
CA LYS A 639 22.98 -13.37 17.45
C LYS A 639 22.40 -12.22 18.31
N PRO A 640 21.35 -12.46 19.11
CA PRO A 640 20.82 -11.46 20.03
C PRO A 640 21.90 -10.89 20.95
N GLY A 641 21.96 -9.56 21.06
CA GLY A 641 22.97 -8.86 21.87
C GLY A 641 24.32 -8.64 21.19
N THR A 642 24.47 -9.00 19.91
CA THR A 642 25.70 -8.75 19.15
C THR A 642 25.95 -7.25 18.97
N PRO A 643 27.17 -6.75 19.27
CA PRO A 643 27.52 -5.35 19.04
C PRO A 643 27.86 -5.12 17.57
N PHE A 644 26.87 -5.24 16.68
CA PHE A 644 27.02 -5.23 15.22
C PHE A 644 27.93 -4.10 14.70
N PHE A 645 27.72 -2.86 15.17
CA PHE A 645 28.51 -1.71 14.74
C PHE A 645 29.97 -1.72 15.23
N LEU A 646 30.27 -2.37 16.37
CA LEU A 646 31.64 -2.55 16.84
C LEU A 646 32.34 -3.63 16.00
N LEU A 647 31.66 -4.74 15.72
CA LEU A 647 32.22 -5.84 14.91
C LEU A 647 32.51 -5.44 13.46
N MET A 648 31.69 -4.57 12.85
CA MET A 648 31.98 -4.07 11.50
C MET A 648 33.28 -3.25 11.45
N ASN A 649 33.52 -2.42 12.48
CA ASN A 649 34.73 -1.61 12.59
C ASN A 649 35.96 -2.48 12.84
N ASP A 650 35.85 -3.48 13.71
CA ASP A 650 36.98 -4.35 14.09
C ASP A 650 37.42 -5.29 12.95
N HIS A 651 36.50 -5.65 12.05
CA HIS A 651 36.77 -6.57 10.93
C HIS A 651 36.94 -5.91 9.56
N ASN A 652 37.07 -4.57 9.48
CA ASN A 652 37.27 -3.83 8.22
C ASN A 652 36.23 -4.19 7.13
N ILE A 653 35.01 -4.53 7.53
CA ILE A 653 33.90 -4.76 6.59
C ILE A 653 33.48 -3.36 6.09
N LYS A 654 34.01 -2.96 4.93
CA LYS A 654 33.74 -1.68 4.28
C LYS A 654 32.42 -1.66 3.52
#